data_AF-A0A519RVU6-F1
#
_entry.id   AF-A0A519RVU6-F1
#
_cell.length_a   1.000
_cell.length_b   1.000
_cell.length_c   1.000
_cell.angle_alpha   90.00
_cell.angle_beta   90.00
_cell.angle_gamma   90.00
#
_symmetry.space_group_name_H-M   'P 1'
#
loop_
_entity.id
_entity.type
_entity.pdbx_description
1 polymer ?
#
loop_
_entity_poly.entity_id
_entity_poly.type
_entity_poly.pdbx_seq_one_letter_code
_entity_poly.pdbx_strand_id
1 'polypeptide(L)'
;MKKLLFPSWSLRLAALLVLGLLSSCTQNLFVSKKPLAPPAALAVGPDYQYKLRKDDKITLSVFDHEELSIGSIFGHYPVGENEGKWELVDAAGNLNVPRVGPYHVEGLTLLEAKNQLEKLMAKSIVNPQVTLKVLNLQATVLGEVNAPGNQHFEKEHNTLVEVLGKAGDFGVYADKRHVKVLRQNAQGTQATDAFFSNRLIMSELKQSMRALRPLWTGLPIIAACTGLSLTAAWQYLRYATPLYESTTKIKLADVNEGVLNTTLLKNLDAFSGDNRTSAEVELVRSPLLLGRALDHLSFDISAYRVGKVQTTEMYRASPFTAEMKVADLKWTEKPFDLRIDAAGGLQVTAPSGQVAQGQVGQVLRFSGAELRIGRNDSLLKARPDLGLAGHYRLVQHDRARLLDDIASRLDVTTTDHNVPVLRISFQSPVPQKAADLVNALSVVYLDDYLTMKYKVVNTAAETIGEQIKNVQRTLTHSEDTVEQYRDLKRIVNIKQETETDLHKVSELRVQRANLQMSLAAANDLYKYMSSGKRNALELAPNFEAFNDMLSTDIVKKIKDLQAERHDLLLRFTPEDESVKAVDMKLADLNGYLLESIRNTRENLTVKSHELDRAIAQAQGAFVGLPTREKNLTILQRDFQLNEKLYTFLREKETEAAIAKSSPTSYHRIIAEGLVPVEPASPHRTFVLVLAGFLGLLVGTALVYLLS
;
A
#
# COMPACT_ATOMS: atom_id res chain seq x y z
N MET A 1 -21.87 -55.20 -30.05
CA MET A 1 -21.28 -55.83 -28.84
C MET A 1 -19.83 -55.41 -28.71
N LYS A 2 -19.50 -54.46 -27.84
CA LYS A 2 -18.13 -54.15 -27.40
C LYS A 2 -18.14 -54.19 -25.88
N LYS A 3 -17.36 -55.11 -25.30
CA LYS A 3 -17.27 -55.33 -23.85
C LYS A 3 -16.64 -54.09 -23.20
N LEU A 4 -17.41 -53.39 -22.37
CA LEU A 4 -16.90 -52.39 -21.43
C LEU A 4 -16.16 -53.13 -20.30
N LEU A 5 -14.84 -53.20 -20.43
CA LEU A 5 -13.95 -53.59 -19.34
C LEU A 5 -13.82 -52.39 -18.40
N PHE A 6 -14.40 -52.50 -17.20
CA PHE A 6 -14.16 -51.54 -16.12
C PHE A 6 -12.67 -51.59 -15.73
N PRO A 7 -11.99 -50.44 -15.54
CA PRO A 7 -10.60 -50.45 -15.12
C PRO A 7 -10.52 -50.90 -13.65
N SER A 8 -9.51 -51.69 -13.32
CA SER A 8 -9.34 -52.38 -12.02
C SER A 8 -9.24 -51.45 -10.80
N TRP A 9 -9.02 -50.16 -10.99
CA TRP A 9 -9.03 -49.15 -9.93
C TRP A 9 -10.41 -48.91 -9.30
N SER A 10 -11.53 -49.07 -10.03
CA SER A 10 -12.87 -48.81 -9.48
C SER A 10 -13.32 -49.90 -8.52
N LEU A 11 -12.92 -51.15 -8.78
CA LEU A 11 -13.07 -52.28 -7.85
C LEU A 11 -12.21 -52.12 -6.60
N ARG A 12 -11.00 -51.53 -6.74
CA ARG A 12 -10.13 -51.20 -5.60
C ARG A 12 -10.68 -50.04 -4.77
N LEU A 13 -11.28 -49.04 -5.40
CA LEU A 13 -11.94 -47.91 -4.73
C LEU A 13 -13.21 -48.35 -4.01
N ALA A 14 -14.04 -49.21 -4.63
CA ALA A 14 -15.20 -49.81 -3.97
C ALA A 14 -14.78 -50.72 -2.79
N ALA A 15 -13.70 -51.49 -2.93
CA ALA A 15 -13.14 -52.27 -1.84
C ALA A 15 -12.56 -51.38 -0.71
N LEU A 16 -11.94 -50.25 -1.06
CA LEU A 16 -11.46 -49.24 -0.10
C LEU A 16 -12.60 -48.52 0.63
N LEU A 17 -13.73 -48.26 -0.05
CA LEU A 17 -14.92 -47.64 0.55
C LEU A 17 -15.66 -48.62 1.47
N VAL A 18 -15.70 -49.91 1.11
CA VAL A 18 -16.22 -50.99 1.99
C VAL A 18 -15.28 -51.23 3.17
N LEU A 19 -13.96 -51.13 3.00
CA LEU A 19 -13.01 -51.11 4.12
C LEU A 19 -13.18 -49.87 5.00
N GLY A 20 -13.48 -48.71 4.41
CA GLY A 20 -13.73 -47.45 5.13
C GLY A 20 -15.03 -47.45 5.95
N LEU A 21 -16.05 -48.20 5.51
CA LEU A 21 -17.28 -48.42 6.28
C LEU A 21 -17.10 -49.48 7.38
N LEU A 22 -16.12 -50.39 7.23
CA LEU A 22 -15.75 -51.39 8.26
C LEU A 22 -14.73 -50.86 9.29
N SER A 23 -14.14 -49.68 9.08
CA SER A 23 -13.18 -49.07 10.02
C SER A 23 -13.82 -48.30 11.19
N SER A 24 -15.15 -48.24 11.28
CA SER A 24 -15.84 -47.66 12.44
C SER A 24 -15.95 -48.67 13.60
N CYS A 25 -14.82 -49.25 14.02
CA CYS A 25 -14.71 -49.89 15.32
C CYS A 25 -14.25 -48.84 16.34
N THR A 26 -15.20 -48.18 17.00
CA THR A 26 -14.88 -47.40 18.19
C THR A 26 -14.56 -48.36 19.33
N GLN A 27 -13.30 -48.50 19.71
CA GLN A 27 -12.93 -49.16 20.97
C GLN A 27 -13.24 -48.21 22.14
N ASN A 28 -14.19 -48.58 22.99
CA ASN A 28 -14.38 -47.90 24.27
C ASN A 28 -13.22 -48.29 25.20
N LEU A 29 -12.24 -47.39 25.34
CA LEU A 29 -11.07 -47.59 26.20
C LEU A 29 -11.42 -47.60 27.71
N PHE A 30 -12.63 -47.17 28.10
CA PHE A 30 -13.01 -47.07 29.52
C PHE A 30 -14.43 -47.56 29.78
N VAL A 31 -14.56 -48.86 30.06
CA VAL A 31 -15.69 -49.41 30.82
C VAL A 31 -15.12 -50.17 32.00
N SER A 32 -15.06 -49.52 33.16
CA SER A 32 -14.92 -50.24 34.43
C SER A 32 -16.17 -50.00 35.27
N LYS A 33 -16.82 -51.08 35.71
CA LYS A 33 -17.94 -51.03 36.65
C LYS A 33 -17.51 -50.70 38.09
N LYS A 34 -16.21 -50.53 38.37
CA LYS A 34 -15.68 -50.04 39.66
C LYS A 34 -14.35 -49.29 39.47
N PRO A 35 -14.17 -48.09 40.05
CA PRO A 35 -12.89 -47.39 39.97
C PRO A 35 -11.80 -48.23 40.66
N LEU A 36 -10.73 -48.57 39.95
CA LEU A 36 -9.53 -49.11 40.59
C LEU A 36 -8.83 -47.96 41.32
N ALA A 37 -8.50 -48.15 42.59
CA ALA A 37 -7.67 -47.20 43.30
C ALA A 37 -6.28 -47.17 42.64
N PRO A 38 -5.69 -45.98 42.39
CA PRO A 38 -4.34 -45.87 41.85
C PRO A 38 -3.35 -46.55 42.82
N PRO A 39 -2.30 -47.21 42.30
CA PRO A 39 -1.24 -47.74 43.16
C PRO A 39 -0.67 -46.59 44.00
N ALA A 40 -0.47 -46.82 45.31
CA ALA A 40 -0.09 -45.79 46.28
C ALA A 40 1.18 -44.99 45.88
N ALA A 41 2.04 -45.54 45.02
CA ALA A 41 3.24 -44.89 44.48
C ALA A 41 2.96 -43.83 43.39
N LEU A 42 1.80 -43.88 42.71
CA LEU A 42 1.41 -42.93 41.67
C LEU A 42 0.25 -42.02 42.08
N ALA A 43 -0.38 -42.32 43.22
CA ALA A 43 -1.47 -41.54 43.78
C ALA A 43 -0.92 -40.23 44.35
N VAL A 44 -1.17 -39.14 43.65
CA VAL A 44 -0.93 -37.80 44.12
C VAL A 44 -2.27 -37.30 44.69
N GLY A 45 -2.27 -36.73 45.91
CA GLY A 45 -3.49 -36.22 46.53
C GLY A 45 -4.15 -35.13 45.68
N PRO A 46 -5.47 -34.91 45.81
CA PRO A 46 -6.20 -33.90 45.03
C PRO A 46 -5.67 -32.47 45.24
N ASP A 47 -4.94 -32.23 46.33
CA ASP A 47 -4.39 -30.92 46.71
C ASP A 47 -2.91 -30.74 46.33
N TYR A 48 -2.36 -31.58 45.47
CA TYR A 48 -0.97 -31.44 45.05
C TYR A 48 -0.76 -30.18 44.20
N GLN A 49 0.33 -29.49 44.49
CA GLN A 49 0.78 -28.36 43.69
C GLN A 49 2.22 -28.60 43.27
N TYR A 50 2.53 -28.23 42.03
CA TYR A 50 3.89 -28.30 41.54
C TYR A 50 4.78 -27.35 42.36
N LYS A 51 5.91 -27.88 42.84
CA LYS A 51 6.93 -27.09 43.54
C LYS A 51 8.08 -26.81 42.59
N LEU A 52 8.45 -25.54 42.49
CA LEU A 52 9.54 -25.09 41.65
C LEU A 52 10.85 -25.76 42.07
N ARG A 53 11.65 -26.14 41.09
CA ARG A 53 12.95 -26.80 41.28
C ARG A 53 14.02 -26.16 40.40
N LYS A 54 15.27 -26.52 40.66
CA LYS A 54 16.41 -26.16 39.83
C LYS A 54 16.17 -26.62 38.38
N ASP A 55 16.66 -25.82 37.43
CA ASP A 55 16.48 -26.00 35.98
C ASP A 55 15.05 -25.80 35.46
N ASP A 56 14.10 -25.35 36.29
CA ASP A 56 12.80 -24.92 35.78
C ASP A 56 12.95 -23.64 34.96
N LYS A 57 12.35 -23.63 33.76
CA LYS A 57 12.30 -22.46 32.89
C LYS A 57 11.01 -21.70 33.17
N ILE A 58 11.14 -20.48 33.70
CA ILE A 58 10.01 -19.68 34.17
C ILE A 58 9.85 -18.44 33.29
N THR A 59 8.63 -18.22 32.82
CA THR A 59 8.17 -16.94 32.29
C THR A 59 7.48 -16.17 33.41
N LEU A 60 7.86 -14.91 33.59
CA LEU A 60 7.28 -14.01 34.58
C LEU A 60 6.66 -12.83 33.83
N SER A 61 5.35 -12.64 33.96
CA SER A 61 4.64 -11.53 33.34
C SER A 61 3.98 -10.66 34.41
N VAL A 62 4.22 -9.36 34.32
CA VAL A 62 3.59 -8.33 35.17
C VAL A 62 2.62 -7.56 34.30
N PHE A 63 1.34 -7.59 34.65
CA PHE A 63 0.29 -6.90 33.88
C PHE A 63 0.57 -5.39 33.82
N ASP A 64 0.41 -4.79 32.64
CA ASP A 64 0.67 -3.37 32.33
C ASP A 64 2.13 -2.90 32.56
N HIS A 65 3.07 -3.83 32.73
CA HIS A 65 4.49 -3.57 32.98
C HIS A 65 5.39 -4.56 32.21
N GLU A 66 5.45 -4.40 30.88
CA GLU A 66 6.28 -5.25 30.02
C GLU A 66 7.78 -5.14 30.34
N GLU A 67 8.23 -3.97 30.78
CA GLU A 67 9.62 -3.71 31.17
C GLU A 67 10.08 -4.50 32.41
N LEU A 68 9.15 -5.08 33.16
CA LEU A 68 9.41 -5.91 34.33
C LEU A 68 9.10 -7.39 34.10
N SER A 69 8.71 -7.74 32.87
CA SER A 69 8.32 -9.08 32.48
C SER A 69 9.47 -9.82 31.80
N ILE A 70 9.70 -11.07 32.21
CA ILE A 70 10.56 -12.02 31.51
C ILE A 70 9.65 -12.84 30.60
N GLY A 71 9.40 -12.29 29.41
CA GLY A 71 8.39 -12.78 28.47
C GLY A 71 7.00 -12.20 28.76
N SER A 72 6.16 -12.06 27.74
CA SER A 72 4.81 -11.49 27.88
C SER A 72 3.78 -12.56 27.59
N ILE A 73 2.91 -12.84 28.57
CA ILE A 73 1.76 -13.74 28.38
C ILE A 73 0.56 -12.96 27.80
N PHE A 74 0.60 -11.62 27.88
CA PHE A 74 -0.49 -10.72 27.48
C PHE A 74 -0.24 -10.01 26.13
N GLY A 75 0.99 -10.04 25.60
CA GLY A 75 1.39 -9.41 24.34
C GLY A 75 1.27 -10.34 23.12
N HIS A 76 1.49 -9.79 21.91
CA HIS A 76 1.37 -10.51 20.63
C HIS A 76 2.60 -11.40 20.29
N TYR A 77 3.42 -11.75 21.28
CA TYR A 77 4.62 -12.58 21.08
C TYR A 77 4.32 -14.05 21.42
N PRO A 78 4.84 -15.03 20.65
CA PRO A 78 4.64 -16.44 20.91
C PRO A 78 5.23 -16.84 22.27
N VAL A 79 4.40 -17.48 23.11
CA VAL A 79 4.75 -17.91 24.46
C VAL A 79 5.06 -19.41 24.46
N GLY A 80 6.22 -19.78 23.93
CA GLY A 80 6.70 -21.16 23.86
C GLY A 80 8.17 -21.28 24.23
N GLU A 81 8.63 -22.47 24.62
CA GLU A 81 10.03 -22.72 25.00
C GLU A 81 11.04 -22.32 23.91
N ASN A 82 10.66 -22.45 22.63
CA ASN A 82 11.50 -22.19 21.47
C ASN A 82 11.50 -20.72 20.99
N GLU A 83 10.52 -19.91 21.39
CA GLU A 83 10.31 -18.56 20.84
C GLU A 83 10.09 -17.46 21.91
N GLY A 84 9.81 -17.84 23.16
CA GLY A 84 9.56 -16.93 24.28
C GLY A 84 10.81 -16.56 25.07
N LYS A 85 10.79 -15.38 25.72
CA LYS A 85 11.78 -15.01 26.74
C LYS A 85 11.46 -15.74 28.06
N TRP A 86 12.44 -16.42 28.64
CA TRP A 86 12.34 -17.15 29.91
C TRP A 86 13.63 -17.00 30.71
N GLU A 87 13.55 -17.23 32.02
CA GLU A 87 14.69 -17.28 32.92
C GLU A 87 14.74 -18.65 33.61
N LEU A 88 15.94 -19.15 33.91
CA LEU A 88 16.14 -20.46 34.52
C LEU A 88 16.36 -20.33 36.03
N VAL A 89 15.75 -21.23 36.81
CA VAL A 89 16.04 -21.35 38.24
C VAL A 89 17.44 -21.91 38.42
N ASP A 90 18.34 -21.09 38.94
CA ASP A 90 19.77 -21.38 38.99
C ASP A 90 20.12 -22.54 39.94
N ALA A 91 21.40 -22.93 39.96
CA ALA A 91 21.90 -24.01 40.81
C ALA A 91 21.76 -23.73 42.32
N ALA A 92 21.58 -22.45 42.72
CA ALA A 92 21.32 -22.02 44.08
C ALA A 92 19.81 -21.91 44.40
N GLY A 93 18.93 -22.28 43.46
CA GLY A 93 17.48 -22.27 43.62
C GLY A 93 16.84 -20.89 43.44
N ASN A 94 17.55 -19.93 42.84
CA ASN A 94 17.08 -18.56 42.67
C ASN A 94 16.59 -18.28 41.24
N LEU A 95 15.58 -17.43 41.14
CA LEU A 95 15.11 -16.81 39.91
C LEU A 95 15.57 -15.36 39.89
N ASN A 96 16.19 -14.92 38.79
CA ASN A 96 16.63 -13.53 38.67
C ASN A 96 15.46 -12.65 38.22
N VAL A 97 14.90 -11.84 39.12
CA VAL A 97 13.68 -11.07 38.86
C VAL A 97 14.03 -9.61 38.53
N PRO A 98 13.52 -9.02 37.43
CA PRO A 98 13.83 -7.65 37.04
C PRO A 98 13.52 -6.66 38.16
N ARG A 99 14.47 -5.76 38.45
CA ARG A 99 14.44 -4.76 39.55
C ARG A 99 14.36 -5.30 40.99
N VAL A 100 14.14 -6.60 41.19
CA VAL A 100 14.14 -7.25 42.51
C VAL A 100 15.48 -7.97 42.77
N GLY A 101 16.13 -8.50 41.73
CA GLY A 101 17.36 -9.28 41.81
C GLY A 101 17.12 -10.78 42.01
N PRO A 102 18.16 -11.55 42.39
CA PRO A 102 18.02 -13.00 42.61
C PRO A 102 17.11 -13.28 43.79
N TYR A 103 16.07 -14.06 43.54
CA TYR A 103 15.05 -14.41 44.53
C TYR A 103 14.88 -15.93 44.63
N HIS A 104 14.96 -16.47 45.84
CA HIS A 104 14.89 -17.91 46.05
C HIS A 104 13.47 -18.43 45.83
N VAL A 105 13.29 -19.31 44.83
CA VAL A 105 11.99 -19.86 44.44
C VAL A 105 11.91 -21.38 44.58
N GLU A 106 13.05 -22.06 44.78
CA GLU A 106 13.09 -23.51 44.95
C GLU A 106 12.21 -23.96 46.14
N GLY A 107 11.37 -24.96 45.89
CA GLY A 107 10.46 -25.53 46.90
C GLY A 107 9.14 -24.78 47.09
N LEU A 108 9.00 -23.57 46.55
CA LEU A 108 7.73 -22.82 46.55
C LEU A 108 6.77 -23.36 45.49
N THR A 109 5.47 -23.29 45.75
CA THR A 109 4.47 -23.47 44.68
C THR A 109 4.40 -22.22 43.80
N LEU A 110 3.87 -22.35 42.57
CA LEU A 110 3.69 -21.19 41.69
C LEU A 110 2.82 -20.09 42.34
N LEU A 111 1.81 -20.48 43.12
CA LEU A 111 0.94 -19.56 43.85
C LEU A 111 1.70 -18.86 44.99
N GLU A 112 2.51 -19.60 45.75
CA GLU A 112 3.34 -19.03 46.81
C GLU A 112 4.38 -18.06 46.25
N ALA A 113 5.09 -18.45 45.19
CA ALA A 113 6.07 -17.63 44.51
C ALA A 113 5.43 -16.36 43.94
N LYS A 114 4.26 -16.47 43.29
CA LYS A 114 3.47 -15.34 42.81
C LYS A 114 3.17 -14.36 43.95
N ASN A 115 2.54 -14.82 45.03
CA ASN A 115 2.11 -13.97 46.13
C ASN A 115 3.30 -13.27 46.81
N GLN A 116 4.43 -13.97 46.94
CA GLN A 116 5.63 -13.39 47.52
C GLN A 116 6.27 -12.34 46.59
N LEU A 117 6.30 -12.58 45.29
CA LEU A 117 6.80 -11.62 44.31
C LEU A 117 5.90 -10.38 44.18
N GLU A 118 4.58 -10.53 44.19
CA GLU A 118 3.63 -9.40 44.23
C GLU A 118 3.88 -8.51 45.45
N LYS A 119 4.07 -9.12 46.63
CA LYS A 119 4.39 -8.40 47.86
C LYS A 119 5.74 -7.67 47.80
N LEU A 120 6.72 -8.25 47.14
CA LEU A 120 8.04 -7.63 46.95
C LEU A 120 7.98 -6.48 45.92
N MET A 121 7.28 -6.66 44.81
CA MET A 121 7.10 -5.66 43.76
C MET A 121 6.18 -4.51 44.17
N ALA A 122 5.27 -4.73 45.14
CA ALA A 122 4.40 -3.68 45.68
C ALA A 122 5.17 -2.52 46.35
N LYS A 123 6.47 -2.72 46.64
CA LYS A 123 7.36 -1.65 47.12
C LYS A 123 7.74 -0.64 46.03
N SER A 124 7.57 -1.00 44.76
CA SER A 124 8.04 -0.22 43.60
C SER A 124 6.94 0.05 42.57
N ILE A 125 5.80 -0.64 42.66
CA ILE A 125 4.68 -0.56 41.70
C ILE A 125 3.37 -0.61 42.49
N VAL A 126 2.36 0.16 42.06
CA VAL A 126 1.03 0.16 42.67
C VAL A 126 0.23 -1.04 42.16
N ASN A 127 -0.23 -1.91 43.06
CA ASN A 127 -1.08 -3.07 42.76
C ASN A 127 -0.52 -4.03 41.68
N PRO A 128 0.70 -4.58 41.86
CA PRO A 128 1.31 -5.45 40.87
C PRO A 128 0.50 -6.75 40.72
N GLN A 129 0.24 -7.15 39.47
CA GLN A 129 -0.40 -8.42 39.13
C GLN A 129 0.63 -9.30 38.41
N VAL A 130 1.16 -10.29 39.12
CA VAL A 130 2.24 -11.15 38.61
C VAL A 130 1.67 -12.51 38.19
N THR A 131 2.11 -13.00 37.04
CA THR A 131 1.80 -14.35 36.54
C THR A 131 3.08 -15.10 36.24
N LEU A 132 3.21 -16.30 36.79
CA LEU A 132 4.35 -17.20 36.56
C LEU A 132 3.88 -18.43 35.78
N LYS A 133 4.71 -18.90 34.83
CA LYS A 133 4.47 -20.14 34.09
C LYS A 133 5.77 -20.92 33.91
N VAL A 134 5.73 -22.22 34.18
CA VAL A 134 6.85 -23.14 33.90
C VAL A 134 6.70 -23.68 32.47
N LEU A 135 7.74 -23.55 31.65
CA LEU A 135 7.70 -23.90 30.23
C LEU A 135 8.15 -25.33 29.92
N ASN A 136 8.98 -25.93 30.78
CA ASN A 136 9.62 -27.23 30.54
C ASN A 136 8.95 -28.40 31.29
N LEU A 137 7.64 -28.30 31.56
CA LEU A 137 6.87 -29.44 32.07
C LEU A 137 6.63 -30.44 30.92
N GLN A 138 7.31 -31.58 30.95
CA GLN A 138 7.19 -32.60 29.92
C GLN A 138 7.34 -34.01 30.49
N ALA A 139 6.78 -35.01 29.80
CA ALA A 139 7.11 -36.42 29.99
C ALA A 139 7.56 -37.05 28.69
N THR A 140 8.51 -37.97 28.75
CA THR A 140 8.95 -38.74 27.60
C THR A 140 8.15 -40.04 27.52
N VAL A 141 7.49 -40.28 26.39
CA VAL A 141 6.78 -41.53 26.10
C VAL A 141 7.60 -42.34 25.12
N LEU A 142 7.97 -43.55 25.51
CA LEU A 142 8.77 -44.47 24.71
C LEU A 142 8.06 -45.81 24.56
N GLY A 143 8.30 -46.49 23.45
CA GLY A 143 7.74 -47.80 23.14
C GLY A 143 6.68 -47.76 22.04
N GLU A 144 5.79 -48.74 22.04
CA GLU A 144 4.78 -48.96 21.00
C GLU A 144 3.57 -48.03 21.19
N VAL A 145 3.78 -46.75 20.90
CA VAL A 145 2.75 -45.70 20.81
C VAL A 145 2.82 -45.07 19.42
N ASN A 146 1.74 -44.44 18.96
CA ASN A 146 1.69 -43.91 17.59
C ASN A 146 2.62 -42.69 17.37
N ALA A 147 2.93 -41.93 18.41
CA ALA A 147 3.85 -40.80 18.39
C ALA A 147 4.80 -40.82 19.61
N PRO A 148 5.87 -41.65 19.59
CA PRO A 148 6.86 -41.69 20.67
C PRO A 148 7.67 -40.40 20.69
N GLY A 149 8.05 -39.94 21.88
CA GLY A 149 8.82 -38.70 22.06
C GLY A 149 8.45 -37.93 23.32
N ASN A 150 8.99 -36.72 23.43
CA ASN A 150 8.68 -35.80 24.52
C ASN A 150 7.30 -35.18 24.32
N GLN A 151 6.50 -35.21 25.38
CA GLN A 151 5.15 -34.67 25.43
C GLN A 151 5.12 -33.52 26.43
N HIS A 152 4.96 -32.29 25.93
CA HIS A 152 4.86 -31.08 26.75
C HIS A 152 3.49 -30.95 27.39
N PHE A 153 3.46 -30.42 28.61
CA PHE A 153 2.28 -30.21 29.41
C PHE A 153 2.01 -28.73 29.64
N GLU A 154 0.73 -28.36 29.53
CA GLU A 154 0.26 -26.99 29.79
C GLU A 154 -0.41 -26.86 31.16
N LYS A 155 -0.82 -27.99 31.74
CA LYS A 155 -1.48 -28.07 33.05
C LYS A 155 -0.50 -28.61 34.09
N GLU A 156 -0.71 -28.28 35.34
CA GLU A 156 0.07 -28.85 36.46
C GLU A 156 -0.31 -30.31 36.73
N HIS A 157 -1.61 -30.63 36.59
CA HIS A 157 -2.14 -31.98 36.77
C HIS A 157 -2.29 -32.65 35.40
N ASN A 158 -1.48 -33.68 35.17
CA ASN A 158 -1.56 -34.49 33.95
C ASN A 158 -1.73 -35.96 34.34
N THR A 159 -2.74 -36.59 33.76
CA THR A 159 -2.99 -38.02 33.94
C THR A 159 -2.24 -38.85 32.92
N LEU A 160 -1.87 -40.08 33.26
CA LEU A 160 -1.23 -41.01 32.33
C LEU A 160 -2.05 -41.19 31.03
N VAL A 161 -3.38 -41.12 31.13
CA VAL A 161 -4.29 -41.19 29.98
C VAL A 161 -4.12 -39.99 29.05
N GLU A 162 -4.01 -38.77 29.58
CA GLU A 162 -3.75 -37.57 28.77
C GLU A 162 -2.37 -37.63 28.10
N VAL A 163 -1.36 -38.14 28.81
CA VAL A 163 -0.02 -38.33 28.24
C VAL A 163 -0.05 -39.31 27.06
N LEU A 164 -0.72 -40.45 27.22
CA LEU A 164 -0.88 -41.44 26.16
C LEU A 164 -1.73 -40.90 24.99
N GLY A 165 -2.78 -40.14 25.29
CA GLY A 165 -3.59 -39.48 24.27
C GLY A 165 -2.78 -38.50 23.42
N LYS A 166 -1.90 -37.70 24.05
CA LYS A 166 -0.97 -36.81 23.33
C LYS A 166 0.05 -37.58 22.48
N ALA A 167 0.51 -38.74 22.96
CA ALA A 167 1.36 -39.65 22.20
C ALA A 167 0.60 -40.46 21.12
N GLY A 168 -0.66 -40.12 20.83
CA GLY A 168 -1.46 -40.75 19.78
C GLY A 168 -2.04 -42.12 20.15
N ASP A 169 -2.11 -42.47 21.44
CA ASP A 169 -2.49 -43.79 21.97
C ASP A 169 -1.47 -44.90 21.65
N PHE A 170 -1.69 -46.07 22.24
CA PHE A 170 -0.93 -47.29 21.98
C PHE A 170 -0.98 -47.69 20.50
N GLY A 171 0.18 -48.08 19.97
CA GLY A 171 0.28 -48.74 18.67
C GLY A 171 -0.44 -50.09 18.67
N VAL A 172 -0.72 -50.61 17.48
CA VAL A 172 -1.52 -51.84 17.29
C VAL A 172 -0.89 -53.05 17.97
N TYR A 173 0.44 -53.07 18.14
CA TYR A 173 1.20 -54.18 18.74
C TYR A 173 1.56 -53.97 20.21
N ALA A 174 1.08 -52.90 20.85
CA ALA A 174 1.49 -52.56 22.21
C ALA A 174 0.98 -53.56 23.24
N ASP A 175 1.87 -54.04 24.12
CA ASP A 175 1.46 -54.80 25.29
C ASP A 175 0.95 -53.88 26.40
N LYS A 176 -0.36 -53.63 26.38
CA LYS A 176 -1.06 -52.75 27.32
C LYS A 176 -1.02 -53.25 28.78
N ARG A 177 -0.55 -54.48 29.05
CA ARG A 177 -0.51 -55.05 30.40
C ARG A 177 0.80 -54.76 31.15
N HIS A 178 1.85 -54.34 30.45
CA HIS A 178 3.18 -54.12 31.03
C HIS A 178 3.70 -52.70 30.76
N VAL A 179 2.88 -51.69 31.06
CA VAL A 179 3.27 -50.29 30.91
C VAL A 179 4.06 -49.85 32.15
N LYS A 180 5.25 -49.29 31.94
CA LYS A 180 6.10 -48.80 33.04
C LYS A 180 6.09 -47.28 33.09
N VAL A 181 5.83 -46.74 34.28
CA VAL A 181 5.94 -45.31 34.58
C VAL A 181 7.18 -45.10 35.43
N LEU A 182 8.13 -44.33 34.90
CA LEU A 182 9.32 -43.90 35.62
C LEU A 182 9.10 -42.46 36.09
N ARG A 183 9.13 -42.22 37.40
CA ARG A 183 9.00 -40.88 37.99
C ARG A 183 10.21 -40.59 38.86
N GLN A 184 10.84 -39.45 38.64
CA GLN A 184 11.99 -39.01 39.42
C GLN A 184 11.52 -38.10 40.57
N ASN A 185 11.84 -38.49 41.80
CA ASN A 185 11.57 -37.71 43.01
C ASN A 185 12.91 -37.32 43.67
N ALA A 186 12.85 -36.50 44.73
CA ALA A 186 14.04 -36.05 45.48
C ALA A 186 14.90 -37.20 46.07
N GLN A 187 14.40 -38.43 46.11
CA GLN A 187 15.05 -39.63 46.63
C GLN A 187 15.55 -40.60 45.54
N GLY A 188 15.41 -40.25 44.25
CA GLY A 188 15.80 -41.08 43.09
C GLY A 188 14.63 -41.41 42.15
N THR A 189 14.90 -42.22 41.12
CA THR A 189 13.90 -42.65 40.12
C THR A 189 13.11 -43.85 40.62
N GLN A 190 11.79 -43.70 40.75
CA GLN A 190 10.86 -44.79 41.09
C GLN A 190 10.20 -45.32 39.82
N ALA A 191 10.21 -46.66 39.65
CA ALA A 191 9.53 -47.35 38.56
C ALA A 191 8.24 -48.00 39.08
N THR A 192 7.10 -47.71 38.45
CA THR A 192 5.81 -48.31 38.79
C THR A 192 5.18 -48.97 37.56
N ASP A 193 4.69 -50.19 37.71
CA ASP A 193 3.93 -50.87 36.66
C ASP A 193 2.47 -50.37 36.67
N ALA A 194 1.98 -49.89 35.52
CA ALA A 194 0.61 -49.45 35.29
C ALA A 194 -0.16 -50.53 34.52
N PHE A 195 -1.15 -51.13 35.17
CA PHE A 195 -1.97 -52.20 34.58
C PHE A 195 -3.19 -51.62 33.84
N PHE A 196 -3.26 -51.76 32.52
CA PHE A 196 -4.49 -51.53 31.76
C PHE A 196 -5.19 -52.87 31.51
N SER A 197 -6.31 -53.11 32.20
CA SER A 197 -7.06 -54.36 32.04
C SER A 197 -7.66 -54.46 30.63
N ASN A 198 -7.23 -55.44 29.84
CA ASN A 198 -7.79 -55.74 28.53
C ASN A 198 -8.54 -57.08 28.59
N ARG A 199 -9.87 -57.01 28.63
CA ARG A 199 -10.75 -58.19 28.54
C ARG A 199 -11.96 -57.92 27.67
N LEU A 200 -11.80 -57.49 26.41
CA LEU A 200 -12.97 -57.27 25.53
C LEU A 200 -12.74 -57.44 24.01
N ILE A 201 -11.64 -58.05 23.54
CA ILE A 201 -11.43 -58.16 22.07
C ILE A 201 -12.22 -59.32 21.43
N MET A 202 -12.51 -60.40 22.16
CA MET A 202 -13.10 -61.60 21.54
C MET A 202 -14.64 -61.67 21.57
N SER A 203 -15.31 -60.88 22.43
CA SER A 203 -16.78 -60.78 22.45
C SER A 203 -17.33 -59.73 21.49
N GLU A 204 -16.60 -58.65 21.23
CA GLU A 204 -17.03 -57.63 20.28
C GLU A 204 -16.92 -58.10 18.83
N LEU A 205 -15.90 -58.90 18.47
CA LEU A 205 -15.79 -59.47 17.12
C LEU A 205 -16.96 -60.41 16.78
N LYS A 206 -17.49 -61.14 17.79
CA LYS A 206 -18.71 -61.96 17.63
C LYS A 206 -19.99 -61.13 17.59
N GLN A 207 -20.01 -59.96 18.23
CA GLN A 207 -21.16 -59.06 18.25
C GLN A 207 -21.23 -58.20 16.97
N SER A 208 -20.10 -57.74 16.44
CA SER A 208 -20.00 -57.06 15.14
C SER A 208 -20.23 -58.02 13.97
N MET A 209 -19.76 -59.27 14.05
CA MET A 209 -20.15 -60.30 13.06
C MET A 209 -21.65 -60.65 13.10
N ARG A 210 -22.34 -60.50 14.24
CA ARG A 210 -23.82 -60.60 14.29
C ARG A 210 -24.49 -59.38 13.65
N ALA A 211 -23.95 -58.18 13.84
CA ALA A 211 -24.45 -56.96 13.18
C ALA A 211 -24.22 -56.95 11.65
N LEU A 212 -23.22 -57.69 11.15
CA LEU A 212 -22.95 -57.89 9.72
C LEU A 212 -23.80 -59.00 9.08
N ARG A 213 -24.39 -59.89 9.88
CA ARG A 213 -25.23 -60.99 9.39
C ARG A 213 -26.43 -60.52 8.54
N PRO A 214 -27.22 -59.49 8.94
CA PRO A 214 -28.29 -58.97 8.10
C PRO A 214 -27.77 -58.33 6.80
N LEU A 215 -26.58 -57.70 6.82
CA LEU A 215 -25.96 -57.10 5.63
C LEU A 215 -25.59 -58.17 4.59
N TRP A 216 -25.08 -59.34 5.00
CA TRP A 216 -24.76 -60.44 4.09
C TRP A 216 -26.01 -61.12 3.51
N THR A 217 -27.08 -61.27 4.29
CA THR A 217 -28.36 -61.80 3.80
C THR A 217 -29.15 -60.77 2.97
N GLY A 218 -28.94 -59.48 3.22
CA GLY A 218 -29.56 -58.34 2.54
C GLY A 218 -28.74 -57.77 1.36
N LEU A 219 -27.59 -58.37 1.01
CA LEU A 219 -26.79 -58.02 -0.17
C LEU A 219 -27.60 -57.82 -1.47
N PRO A 220 -28.60 -58.67 -1.81
CA PRO A 220 -29.41 -58.43 -3.02
C PRO A 220 -30.25 -57.14 -2.94
N ILE A 221 -30.71 -56.76 -1.75
CA ILE A 221 -31.48 -55.53 -1.53
C ILE A 221 -30.57 -54.31 -1.68
N ILE A 222 -29.38 -54.35 -1.09
CA ILE A 222 -28.38 -53.28 -1.23
C ILE A 222 -27.97 -53.11 -2.69
N ALA A 223 -27.67 -54.21 -3.40
CA ALA A 223 -27.32 -54.18 -4.81
C ALA A 223 -28.46 -53.64 -5.69
N ALA A 224 -29.72 -54.00 -5.38
CA ALA A 224 -30.89 -53.47 -6.08
C ALA A 224 -31.07 -51.97 -5.86
N CYS A 225 -30.94 -51.48 -4.62
CA CYS A 225 -31.01 -50.05 -4.30
C CYS A 225 -29.89 -49.24 -4.97
N THR A 226 -28.65 -49.73 -4.91
CA THR A 226 -27.51 -49.09 -5.60
C THR A 226 -27.69 -49.10 -7.11
N GLY A 227 -28.15 -50.21 -7.70
CA GLY A 227 -28.45 -50.30 -9.12
C GLY A 227 -29.54 -49.33 -9.56
N LEU A 228 -30.63 -49.23 -8.79
CA LEU A 228 -31.72 -48.31 -9.07
C LEU A 228 -31.26 -46.85 -8.97
N SER A 229 -30.49 -46.48 -7.95
CA SER A 229 -29.88 -45.15 -7.82
C SER A 229 -28.96 -44.80 -9.00
N LEU A 230 -28.12 -45.74 -9.44
CA LEU A 230 -27.24 -45.55 -10.60
C LEU A 230 -28.05 -45.40 -11.90
N THR A 231 -29.13 -46.16 -12.08
CA THR A 231 -30.02 -45.99 -13.25
C THR A 231 -30.73 -44.64 -13.24
N ALA A 232 -31.18 -44.17 -12.06
CA ALA A 232 -31.78 -42.85 -11.90
C ALA A 232 -30.76 -41.74 -12.19
N ALA A 233 -29.53 -41.87 -11.71
CA ALA A 233 -28.44 -40.93 -11.99
C ALA A 233 -28.04 -40.91 -13.48
N TRP A 234 -27.96 -42.08 -14.13
CA TRP A 234 -27.73 -42.18 -15.56
C TRP A 234 -28.85 -41.54 -16.38
N GLN A 235 -30.11 -41.76 -15.97
CA GLN A 235 -31.27 -41.12 -16.57
C GLN A 235 -31.20 -39.60 -16.39
N TYR A 236 -30.94 -39.11 -15.17
CA TYR A 236 -30.75 -37.69 -14.87
C TYR A 236 -29.67 -37.06 -15.76
N LEU A 237 -28.48 -37.67 -15.87
CA LEU A 237 -27.39 -37.18 -16.70
C LEU A 237 -27.73 -37.14 -18.21
N ARG A 238 -28.73 -37.90 -18.65
CA ARG A 238 -29.22 -37.88 -20.03
C ARG A 238 -30.21 -36.74 -20.29
N TYR A 239 -30.91 -36.24 -19.28
CA TYR A 239 -31.85 -35.12 -19.41
C TYR A 239 -31.28 -33.78 -18.94
N ALA A 240 -30.29 -33.79 -18.04
CA ALA A 240 -29.64 -32.59 -17.55
C ALA A 240 -28.96 -31.82 -18.70
N THR A 241 -29.22 -30.53 -18.78
CA THR A 241 -28.59 -29.63 -19.74
C THR A 241 -27.13 -29.41 -19.34
N PRO A 242 -26.14 -29.76 -20.18
CA PRO A 242 -24.74 -29.50 -19.87
C PRO A 242 -24.47 -28.00 -19.89
N LEU A 243 -23.75 -27.48 -18.89
CA LEU A 243 -23.22 -26.13 -18.88
C LEU A 243 -21.72 -26.18 -19.14
N TYR A 244 -21.29 -25.34 -20.08
CA TYR A 244 -19.90 -25.18 -20.49
C TYR A 244 -19.37 -23.86 -19.94
N GLU A 245 -18.16 -23.88 -19.40
CA GLU A 245 -17.51 -22.70 -18.85
C GLU A 245 -16.34 -22.28 -19.73
N SER A 246 -16.29 -21.00 -20.09
CA SER A 246 -15.11 -20.39 -20.71
C SER A 246 -14.56 -19.32 -19.78
N THR A 247 -13.23 -19.23 -19.68
CA THR A 247 -12.53 -18.29 -18.79
C THR A 247 -11.51 -17.50 -19.59
N THR A 248 -11.52 -16.18 -19.42
CA THR A 248 -10.48 -15.25 -19.89
C THR A 248 -9.76 -14.65 -18.68
N LYS A 249 -8.50 -14.26 -18.88
CA LYS A 249 -7.69 -13.61 -17.84
C LYS A 249 -7.11 -12.31 -18.36
N ILE A 250 -7.29 -11.25 -17.57
CA ILE A 250 -6.79 -9.91 -17.87
C ILE A 250 -5.78 -9.53 -16.79
N LYS A 251 -4.54 -9.24 -17.18
CA LYS A 251 -3.56 -8.60 -16.30
C LYS A 251 -3.93 -7.12 -16.19
N LEU A 252 -4.11 -6.65 -14.97
CA LEU A 252 -4.26 -5.24 -14.65
C LEU A 252 -2.87 -4.59 -14.51
N ALA A 253 -2.86 -3.28 -14.70
CA ALA A 253 -1.66 -2.46 -14.59
C ALA A 253 -1.24 -2.39 -13.13
N ASP A 254 0.06 -2.55 -12.87
CA ASP A 254 0.60 -2.26 -11.55
C ASP A 254 0.59 -0.72 -11.32
N VAL A 255 0.58 -0.27 -10.07
CA VAL A 255 0.56 1.14 -9.66
C VAL A 255 1.77 1.92 -10.23
N ASN A 256 2.85 1.20 -10.54
CA ASN A 256 4.06 1.76 -11.14
C ASN A 256 4.09 1.65 -12.68
N GLU A 257 3.20 0.87 -13.28
CA GLU A 257 3.15 0.62 -14.72
C GLU A 257 2.05 1.49 -15.35
N GLY A 258 2.44 2.65 -15.92
CA GLY A 258 1.58 3.40 -16.84
C GLY A 258 1.02 4.73 -16.42
N VAL A 259 1.45 5.22 -15.26
CA VAL A 259 1.33 6.61 -14.86
C VAL A 259 2.72 7.23 -15.04
N LEU A 260 2.83 8.24 -15.90
CA LEU A 260 4.04 9.08 -15.94
C LEU A 260 4.34 9.54 -14.51
N ASN A 261 5.63 9.65 -14.16
CA ASN A 261 6.13 10.08 -12.85
C ASN A 261 5.68 11.49 -12.39
N THR A 262 4.58 12.02 -12.94
CA THR A 262 3.72 13.01 -12.31
C THR A 262 3.31 12.58 -10.89
N THR A 263 4.03 13.10 -9.91
CA THR A 263 3.68 13.07 -8.49
C THR A 263 2.24 13.54 -8.20
N LEU A 264 1.65 14.35 -9.08
CA LEU A 264 0.24 14.78 -8.99
C LEU A 264 -0.77 13.65 -9.22
N LEU A 265 -0.60 12.83 -10.27
CA LEU A 265 -1.50 11.70 -10.52
C LEU A 265 -1.24 10.54 -9.57
N LYS A 266 0.02 10.30 -9.21
CA LYS A 266 0.41 9.25 -8.26
C LYS A 266 -0.25 9.44 -6.89
N ASN A 267 -0.43 10.69 -6.45
CA ASN A 267 -1.07 11.01 -5.18
C ASN A 267 -2.60 10.92 -5.21
N LEU A 268 -3.25 11.16 -6.35
CA LEU A 268 -4.70 10.91 -6.50
C LEU A 268 -5.03 9.41 -6.46
N ASP A 269 -4.14 8.58 -6.99
CA ASP A 269 -4.27 7.12 -7.06
C ASP A 269 -3.82 6.39 -5.78
N ALA A 270 -2.97 7.03 -4.97
CA ALA A 270 -2.44 6.48 -3.72
C ALA A 270 -3.49 6.37 -2.60
N PHE A 271 -4.63 7.06 -2.71
CA PHE A 271 -5.73 6.97 -1.74
C PHE A 271 -6.64 5.75 -1.93
N SER A 272 -6.37 4.88 -2.91
CA SER A 272 -7.21 3.72 -3.23
C SER A 272 -6.68 2.38 -2.68
N GLY A 273 -5.84 2.39 -1.64
CA GLY A 273 -5.23 1.19 -1.05
C GLY A 273 -6.21 0.06 -0.71
N ASP A 274 -5.84 -1.18 -1.04
CA ASP A 274 -6.52 -2.48 -0.90
C ASP A 274 -7.75 -2.80 -1.77
N ASN A 275 -8.64 -1.85 -2.08
CA ASN A 275 -9.90 -2.18 -2.76
C ASN A 275 -9.94 -1.98 -4.29
N ARG A 276 -8.81 -1.71 -4.95
CA ARG A 276 -8.77 -1.41 -6.40
C ARG A 276 -9.26 -2.58 -7.25
N THR A 277 -8.74 -3.78 -6.99
CA THR A 277 -9.11 -4.97 -7.77
C THR A 277 -10.58 -5.33 -7.58
N SER A 278 -11.14 -5.12 -6.38
CA SER A 278 -12.56 -5.32 -6.10
C SER A 278 -13.45 -4.31 -6.84
N ALA A 279 -13.01 -3.05 -6.96
CA ALA A 279 -13.72 -2.05 -7.76
C ALA A 279 -13.72 -2.42 -9.26
N GLU A 280 -12.60 -2.94 -9.77
CA GLU A 280 -12.52 -3.43 -11.16
C GLU A 280 -13.43 -4.65 -11.39
N VAL A 281 -13.54 -5.56 -10.42
CA VAL A 281 -14.49 -6.69 -10.47
C VAL A 281 -15.93 -6.18 -10.63
N GLU A 282 -16.35 -5.22 -9.81
CA GLU A 282 -17.69 -4.62 -9.89
C GLU A 282 -17.91 -3.86 -11.20
N LEU A 283 -16.89 -3.15 -11.71
CA LEU A 283 -16.95 -2.45 -12.99
C LEU A 283 -17.19 -3.42 -14.15
N VAL A 284 -16.45 -4.52 -14.22
CA VAL A 284 -16.61 -5.55 -15.28
C VAL A 284 -17.98 -6.23 -15.20
N ARG A 285 -18.50 -6.45 -13.98
CA ARG A 285 -19.84 -7.00 -13.77
C ARG A 285 -20.97 -6.02 -14.06
N SER A 286 -20.66 -4.73 -14.22
CA SER A 286 -21.68 -3.69 -14.37
C SER A 286 -22.58 -3.94 -15.59
N PRO A 287 -23.89 -3.61 -15.50
CA PRO A 287 -24.81 -3.70 -16.63
C PRO A 287 -24.36 -2.85 -17.84
N LEU A 288 -23.57 -1.81 -17.61
CA LEU A 288 -23.04 -0.93 -18.66
C LEU A 288 -22.06 -1.68 -19.57
N LEU A 289 -21.03 -2.32 -18.99
CA LEU A 289 -20.03 -3.05 -19.78
C LEU A 289 -20.61 -4.33 -20.37
N LEU A 290 -21.48 -5.03 -19.64
CA LEU A 290 -22.21 -6.18 -20.18
C LEU A 290 -23.12 -5.79 -21.34
N GLY A 291 -23.83 -4.66 -21.23
CA GLY A 291 -24.66 -4.12 -22.29
C GLY A 291 -23.84 -3.83 -23.55
N ARG A 292 -22.71 -3.13 -23.41
CA ARG A 292 -21.79 -2.84 -24.52
C ARG A 292 -21.21 -4.12 -25.14
N ALA A 293 -20.86 -5.12 -24.32
CA ALA A 293 -20.38 -6.41 -24.82
C ALA A 293 -21.46 -7.14 -25.65
N LEU A 294 -22.72 -7.06 -25.22
CA LEU A 294 -23.84 -7.63 -25.96
C LEU A 294 -24.13 -6.90 -27.27
N ASP A 295 -23.81 -5.62 -27.41
CA ASP A 295 -23.98 -4.91 -28.68
C ASP A 295 -23.07 -5.48 -29.80
N HIS A 296 -21.99 -6.16 -29.43
CA HIS A 296 -21.11 -6.87 -30.35
C HIS A 296 -21.50 -8.35 -30.55
N LEU A 297 -22.53 -8.84 -29.85
CA LEU A 297 -22.94 -10.25 -29.85
C LEU A 297 -24.41 -10.41 -30.22
N SER A 298 -24.71 -11.34 -31.12
CA SER A 298 -26.09 -11.62 -31.54
C SER A 298 -26.85 -12.50 -30.53
N PHE A 299 -26.95 -12.08 -29.26
CA PHE A 299 -27.64 -12.83 -28.20
C PHE A 299 -29.13 -12.47 -28.08
N ASP A 300 -29.56 -11.38 -28.73
CA ASP A 300 -30.95 -10.89 -28.68
C ASP A 300 -31.97 -11.89 -29.26
N ILE A 301 -31.55 -12.73 -30.21
CA ILE A 301 -32.39 -13.78 -30.81
C ILE A 301 -31.73 -15.14 -30.61
N SER A 302 -32.38 -16.01 -29.85
CA SER A 302 -31.95 -17.39 -29.67
C SER A 302 -32.74 -18.32 -30.59
N ALA A 303 -32.01 -19.10 -31.40
CA ALA A 303 -32.59 -20.13 -32.26
C ALA A 303 -32.33 -21.52 -31.69
N TYR A 304 -33.37 -22.33 -31.58
CA TYR A 304 -33.32 -23.67 -31.03
C TYR A 304 -33.75 -24.70 -32.07
N ARG A 305 -33.08 -25.86 -32.12
CA ARG A 305 -33.52 -27.03 -32.87
C ARG A 305 -34.25 -27.99 -31.93
N VAL A 306 -35.50 -28.31 -32.25
CA VAL A 306 -36.33 -29.19 -31.42
C VAL A 306 -36.08 -30.65 -31.83
N GLY A 307 -35.31 -31.37 -31.03
CA GLY A 307 -35.05 -32.80 -31.21
C GLY A 307 -36.07 -33.70 -30.52
N LYS A 308 -35.93 -35.02 -30.70
CA LYS A 308 -36.77 -36.04 -30.03
C LYS A 308 -36.50 -36.16 -28.52
N VAL A 309 -35.29 -35.82 -28.09
CA VAL A 309 -34.80 -36.04 -26.72
C VAL A 309 -34.49 -34.73 -26.01
N GLN A 310 -33.85 -33.78 -26.72
CA GLN A 310 -33.51 -32.46 -26.17
C GLN A 310 -33.73 -31.37 -27.22
N THR A 311 -34.00 -30.17 -26.74
CA THR A 311 -33.99 -28.95 -27.55
C THR A 311 -32.63 -28.28 -27.38
N THR A 312 -31.94 -27.99 -28.48
CA THR A 312 -30.56 -27.47 -28.45
C THR A 312 -30.52 -26.08 -29.06
N GLU A 313 -29.93 -25.12 -28.37
CA GLU A 313 -29.66 -23.78 -28.90
C GLU A 313 -28.56 -23.83 -29.96
N MET A 314 -28.76 -23.14 -31.08
CA MET A 314 -27.94 -23.20 -32.29
C MET A 314 -27.14 -21.90 -32.51
N TYR A 315 -26.56 -21.34 -31.44
CA TYR A 315 -25.73 -20.13 -31.55
C TYR A 315 -24.51 -20.37 -32.46
N ARG A 316 -24.36 -19.56 -33.51
CA ARG A 316 -23.39 -19.70 -34.62
C ARG A 316 -23.41 -21.05 -35.38
N ALA A 317 -24.33 -21.96 -35.04
CA ALA A 317 -24.51 -23.26 -35.68
C ALA A 317 -25.85 -23.37 -36.44
N SER A 318 -26.63 -22.29 -36.52
CA SER A 318 -27.92 -22.28 -37.22
C SER A 318 -27.76 -22.34 -38.74
N PRO A 319 -28.46 -23.25 -39.45
CA PRO A 319 -28.45 -23.34 -40.92
C PRO A 319 -29.18 -22.17 -41.62
N PHE A 320 -29.81 -21.30 -40.84
CA PHE A 320 -30.49 -20.09 -41.30
C PHE A 320 -30.10 -18.88 -40.46
N THR A 321 -30.27 -17.69 -41.02
CA THR A 321 -30.22 -16.42 -40.29
C THR A 321 -31.64 -16.00 -39.95
N ALA A 322 -31.86 -15.46 -38.75
CA ALA A 322 -33.16 -14.98 -38.32
C ALA A 322 -33.06 -13.51 -37.92
N GLU A 323 -33.87 -12.67 -38.54
CA GLU A 323 -34.08 -11.28 -38.15
C GLU A 323 -35.52 -11.13 -37.70
N MET A 324 -35.71 -10.70 -36.45
CA MET A 324 -37.03 -10.56 -35.86
C MET A 324 -37.17 -9.16 -35.27
N LYS A 325 -38.29 -8.51 -35.58
CA LYS A 325 -38.69 -7.24 -34.96
C LYS A 325 -40.02 -7.47 -34.26
N VAL A 326 -39.99 -7.53 -32.94
CA VAL A 326 -41.18 -7.69 -32.11
C VAL A 326 -41.69 -6.31 -31.72
N ALA A 327 -42.87 -5.93 -32.17
CA ALA A 327 -43.53 -4.67 -31.82
C ALA A 327 -44.33 -4.76 -30.51
N ASP A 328 -44.86 -5.95 -30.17
CA ASP A 328 -45.55 -6.19 -28.90
C ASP A 328 -44.61 -6.88 -27.88
N LEU A 329 -44.18 -6.14 -26.86
CA LEU A 329 -43.35 -6.62 -25.74
C LEU A 329 -43.95 -7.85 -25.01
N LYS A 330 -45.24 -8.16 -25.17
CA LYS A 330 -45.83 -9.38 -24.58
C LYS A 330 -45.34 -10.68 -25.24
N TRP A 331 -44.69 -10.56 -26.40
CA TRP A 331 -44.27 -11.69 -27.23
C TRP A 331 -42.76 -11.94 -27.12
N THR A 332 -42.00 -11.06 -26.44
CA THR A 332 -40.63 -11.34 -26.03
C THR A 332 -40.62 -12.48 -25.00
N GLU A 333 -39.54 -13.24 -24.98
CA GLU A 333 -39.37 -14.50 -24.22
C GLU A 333 -40.33 -15.64 -24.60
N LYS A 334 -41.23 -15.42 -25.55
CA LYS A 334 -42.14 -16.47 -26.03
C LYS A 334 -41.64 -17.10 -27.32
N PRO A 335 -41.78 -18.43 -27.47
CA PRO A 335 -41.28 -19.14 -28.63
C PRO A 335 -42.16 -18.96 -29.87
N PHE A 336 -41.53 -18.62 -30.99
CA PHE A 336 -42.09 -18.76 -32.33
C PHE A 336 -41.67 -20.13 -32.87
N ASP A 337 -42.61 -21.05 -33.06
CA ASP A 337 -42.33 -22.37 -33.60
C ASP A 337 -42.21 -22.28 -35.13
N LEU A 338 -41.11 -22.79 -35.67
CA LEU A 338 -40.70 -22.67 -37.06
C LEU A 338 -40.50 -24.06 -37.66
N ARG A 339 -41.18 -24.37 -38.76
CA ARG A 339 -40.97 -25.60 -39.54
C ARG A 339 -40.47 -25.21 -40.92
N ILE A 340 -39.32 -25.77 -41.29
CA ILE A 340 -38.71 -25.57 -42.61
C ILE A 340 -38.67 -26.92 -43.32
N ASP A 341 -39.12 -26.96 -44.57
CA ASP A 341 -39.02 -28.15 -45.42
C ASP A 341 -37.69 -28.18 -46.21
N ALA A 342 -37.44 -29.26 -46.95
CA ALA A 342 -36.21 -29.41 -47.73
C ALA A 342 -36.15 -28.48 -48.97
N ALA A 343 -37.30 -27.98 -49.43
CA ALA A 343 -37.42 -27.07 -50.57
C ALA A 343 -37.33 -25.59 -50.17
N GLY A 344 -37.31 -25.28 -48.87
CA GLY A 344 -37.30 -23.92 -48.32
C GLY A 344 -38.68 -23.32 -48.03
N GLY A 345 -39.74 -24.12 -48.06
CA GLY A 345 -41.06 -23.77 -47.54
C GLY A 345 -41.02 -23.64 -46.02
N LEU A 346 -41.69 -22.60 -45.52
CA LEU A 346 -41.57 -22.12 -44.16
C LEU A 346 -42.95 -21.94 -43.54
N GLN A 347 -43.17 -22.57 -42.40
CA GLN A 347 -44.37 -22.40 -41.58
C GLN A 347 -43.97 -21.91 -40.20
N VAL A 348 -44.45 -20.73 -39.82
CA VAL A 348 -44.17 -20.12 -38.51
C VAL A 348 -45.46 -19.94 -37.74
N THR A 349 -45.47 -20.42 -36.50
CA THR A 349 -46.55 -20.22 -35.55
C THR A 349 -46.09 -19.21 -34.50
N ALA A 350 -46.77 -18.06 -34.44
CA ALA A 350 -46.51 -17.04 -33.44
C ALA A 350 -47.09 -17.45 -32.07
N PRO A 351 -46.60 -16.88 -30.95
CA PRO A 351 -47.14 -17.12 -29.62
C PRO A 351 -48.63 -16.83 -29.46
N SER A 352 -49.20 -15.99 -30.32
CA SER A 352 -50.64 -15.70 -30.38
C SER A 352 -51.47 -16.84 -30.97
N GLY A 353 -50.84 -17.89 -31.51
CA GLY A 353 -51.48 -18.97 -32.27
C GLY A 353 -51.65 -18.69 -33.76
N GLN A 354 -51.30 -17.48 -34.22
CA GLN A 354 -51.34 -17.13 -35.65
C GLN A 354 -50.28 -17.92 -36.43
N VAL A 355 -50.68 -18.57 -37.52
CA VAL A 355 -49.79 -19.31 -38.41
C VAL A 355 -49.58 -18.52 -39.70
N ALA A 356 -48.33 -18.31 -40.09
CA ALA A 356 -47.94 -17.74 -41.38
C ALA A 356 -47.14 -18.77 -42.18
N GLN A 357 -47.42 -18.85 -43.48
CA GLN A 357 -46.69 -19.70 -44.42
C GLN A 357 -46.00 -18.84 -45.47
N GLY A 358 -44.80 -19.22 -45.89
CA GLY A 358 -44.03 -18.53 -46.93
C GLY A 358 -42.81 -19.32 -47.35
N GLN A 359 -41.83 -18.65 -47.96
CA GLN A 359 -40.55 -19.23 -48.32
C GLN A 359 -39.39 -18.51 -47.63
N VAL A 360 -38.27 -19.21 -47.43
CA VAL A 360 -37.02 -18.62 -46.94
C VAL A 360 -36.64 -17.41 -47.80
N GLY A 361 -36.28 -16.30 -47.15
CA GLY A 361 -35.98 -15.00 -47.77
C GLY A 361 -37.16 -14.02 -47.77
N GLN A 362 -38.39 -14.47 -47.56
CA GLN A 362 -39.57 -13.61 -47.45
C GLN A 362 -39.76 -13.07 -46.03
N VAL A 363 -40.33 -11.88 -45.92
CA VAL A 363 -40.72 -11.28 -44.63
C VAL A 363 -42.12 -11.75 -44.29
N LEU A 364 -42.26 -12.45 -43.15
CA LEU A 364 -43.54 -12.85 -42.59
C LEU A 364 -43.99 -11.84 -41.55
N ARG A 365 -45.22 -11.35 -41.70
CA ARG A 365 -45.83 -10.38 -40.78
C ARG A 365 -46.90 -11.05 -39.92
N PHE A 366 -46.81 -10.81 -38.62
CA PHE A 366 -47.77 -11.25 -37.60
C PHE A 366 -48.41 -10.01 -36.96
N SER A 367 -49.50 -10.21 -36.20
CA SER A 367 -50.17 -9.13 -35.45
C SER A 367 -49.36 -8.63 -34.24
N GLY A 368 -48.10 -8.21 -34.44
CA GLY A 368 -47.19 -7.79 -33.38
C GLY A 368 -45.71 -8.11 -33.61
N ALA A 369 -45.33 -8.74 -34.72
CA ALA A 369 -43.93 -9.00 -35.07
C ALA A 369 -43.71 -9.14 -36.58
N GLU A 370 -42.51 -8.82 -37.05
CA GLU A 370 -42.02 -9.14 -38.40
C GLU A 370 -40.84 -10.09 -38.28
N LEU A 371 -40.84 -11.17 -39.08
CA LEU A 371 -39.79 -12.19 -39.08
C LEU A 371 -39.28 -12.41 -40.49
N ARG A 372 -37.96 -12.38 -40.66
CA ARG A 372 -37.27 -12.73 -41.91
C ARG A 372 -36.28 -13.85 -41.63
N ILE A 373 -36.45 -14.97 -42.31
CA ILE A 373 -35.54 -16.11 -42.22
C ILE A 373 -34.74 -16.19 -43.51
N GLY A 374 -33.43 -15.99 -43.43
CA GLY A 374 -32.49 -16.14 -44.53
C GLY A 374 -31.75 -17.48 -44.49
N ARG A 375 -31.17 -17.90 -45.60
CA ARG A 375 -30.36 -19.13 -45.66
C ARG A 375 -28.91 -18.83 -45.30
N ASN A 376 -28.30 -19.65 -44.43
CA ASN A 376 -26.89 -19.51 -44.07
C ASN A 376 -26.02 -20.37 -44.99
N ASP A 377 -25.80 -19.90 -46.23
CA ASP A 377 -25.10 -20.68 -47.26
C ASP A 377 -23.65 -21.01 -46.90
N SER A 378 -22.96 -20.14 -46.17
CA SER A 378 -21.58 -20.36 -45.73
C SER A 378 -21.48 -21.55 -44.78
N LEU A 379 -22.38 -21.65 -43.79
CA LEU A 379 -22.39 -22.76 -42.85
C LEU A 379 -22.87 -24.05 -43.51
N LEU A 380 -23.90 -24.00 -44.35
CA LEU A 380 -24.44 -25.17 -45.04
C LEU A 380 -23.43 -25.81 -46.00
N LYS A 381 -22.51 -25.02 -46.59
CA LYS A 381 -21.38 -25.52 -47.37
C LYS A 381 -20.32 -26.21 -46.50
N ALA A 382 -20.02 -25.64 -45.33
CA ALA A 382 -19.03 -26.19 -44.40
C ALA A 382 -19.52 -27.43 -43.64
N ARG A 383 -20.84 -27.51 -43.37
CA ARG A 383 -21.51 -28.54 -42.57
C ARG A 383 -22.78 -29.03 -43.27
N PRO A 384 -22.66 -29.83 -44.33
CA PRO A 384 -23.82 -30.36 -45.06
C PRO A 384 -24.67 -31.33 -44.23
N ASP A 385 -24.14 -31.83 -43.11
CA ASP A 385 -24.82 -32.72 -42.16
C ASP A 385 -25.97 -32.04 -41.39
N LEU A 386 -25.96 -30.70 -41.25
CA LEU A 386 -26.95 -29.99 -40.45
C LEU A 386 -28.35 -30.04 -41.08
N GLY A 387 -28.43 -29.91 -42.41
CA GLY A 387 -29.66 -29.79 -43.18
C GLY A 387 -30.48 -28.54 -42.84
N LEU A 388 -31.16 -27.95 -43.83
CA LEU A 388 -32.05 -26.81 -43.57
C LEU A 388 -33.38 -27.27 -42.96
N ALA A 389 -33.90 -28.41 -43.41
CA ALA A 389 -35.19 -28.94 -42.99
C ALA A 389 -35.21 -29.35 -41.50
N GLY A 390 -36.27 -28.98 -40.79
CA GLY A 390 -36.41 -29.32 -39.38
C GLY A 390 -37.48 -28.51 -38.65
N HIS A 391 -37.63 -28.83 -37.37
CA HIS A 391 -38.44 -28.08 -36.43
C HIS A 391 -37.54 -27.25 -35.54
N TYR A 392 -37.77 -25.94 -35.55
CA TYR A 392 -36.99 -24.94 -34.86
C TYR A 392 -37.91 -24.07 -34.01
N ARG A 393 -37.29 -23.33 -33.08
CA ARG A 393 -37.96 -22.39 -32.21
C ARG A 393 -37.12 -21.13 -32.08
N LEU A 394 -37.73 -19.97 -32.26
CA LEU A 394 -37.06 -18.68 -32.14
C LEU A 394 -37.60 -17.94 -30.94
N VAL A 395 -36.72 -17.33 -30.16
CA VAL A 395 -37.07 -16.53 -28.99
C VAL A 395 -36.35 -15.19 -29.10
N GLN A 396 -37.11 -14.09 -29.08
CA GLN A 396 -36.58 -12.75 -28.88
C GLN A 396 -36.41 -12.54 -27.39
N HIS A 397 -35.21 -12.20 -26.95
CA HIS A 397 -34.98 -11.84 -25.56
C HIS A 397 -35.21 -10.36 -25.31
N ASP A 398 -35.79 -10.05 -24.15
CA ASP A 398 -35.78 -8.69 -23.61
C ASP A 398 -34.38 -8.35 -23.09
N ARG A 399 -33.90 -7.15 -23.40
CA ARG A 399 -32.51 -6.78 -23.11
C ARG A 399 -32.21 -6.76 -21.61
N ALA A 400 -33.15 -6.29 -20.78
CA ALA A 400 -32.94 -6.25 -19.33
C ALA A 400 -32.90 -7.67 -18.74
N ARG A 401 -33.82 -8.54 -19.15
CA ARG A 401 -33.81 -9.95 -18.73
C ARG A 401 -32.58 -10.71 -19.20
N LEU A 402 -32.12 -10.45 -20.42
CA LEU A 402 -30.91 -11.06 -20.97
C LEU A 402 -29.67 -10.64 -20.16
N LEU A 403 -29.58 -9.37 -19.79
CA LEU A 403 -28.51 -8.87 -18.92
C LEU A 403 -28.54 -9.56 -17.55
N ASP A 404 -29.70 -9.68 -16.91
CA ASP A 404 -29.85 -10.35 -15.63
C ASP A 404 -29.48 -11.85 -15.71
N ASP A 405 -29.93 -12.55 -16.77
CA ASP A 405 -29.58 -13.96 -16.99
C ASP A 405 -28.07 -14.14 -17.15
N ILE A 406 -27.43 -13.29 -17.94
CA ILE A 406 -25.98 -13.31 -18.15
C ILE A 406 -25.24 -13.00 -16.86
N ALA A 407 -25.63 -11.93 -16.15
CA ALA A 407 -25.01 -11.51 -14.90
C ALA A 407 -25.13 -12.57 -13.80
N SER A 408 -26.18 -13.40 -13.82
CA SER A 408 -26.37 -14.51 -12.88
C SER A 408 -25.41 -15.70 -13.11
N ARG A 409 -24.89 -15.86 -14.32
CA ARG A 409 -23.98 -16.95 -14.72
C ARG A 409 -22.57 -16.47 -15.04
N LEU A 410 -22.32 -15.18 -14.90
CA LEU A 410 -21.03 -14.54 -15.01
C LEU A 410 -20.38 -14.51 -13.63
N ASP A 411 -19.18 -15.07 -13.55
CA ASP A 411 -18.32 -15.00 -12.38
C ASP A 411 -17.08 -14.18 -12.73
N VAL A 412 -16.86 -13.10 -11.97
CA VAL A 412 -15.69 -12.23 -12.09
C VAL A 412 -14.98 -12.23 -10.76
N THR A 413 -13.77 -12.76 -10.73
CA THR A 413 -12.99 -12.98 -9.52
C THR A 413 -11.53 -12.58 -9.73
N THR A 414 -10.81 -12.37 -8.63
CA THR A 414 -9.36 -12.17 -8.66
C THR A 414 -8.67 -13.53 -8.51
N THR A 415 -7.54 -13.73 -9.20
CA THR A 415 -6.81 -15.01 -9.09
C THR A 415 -6.05 -15.13 -7.76
N ASP A 416 -5.62 -14.00 -7.19
CA ASP A 416 -4.97 -13.85 -5.90
C ASP A 416 -5.22 -12.43 -5.38
N HIS A 417 -5.19 -12.20 -4.06
CA HIS A 417 -5.24 -10.85 -3.48
C HIS A 417 -3.97 -10.05 -3.82
N ASN A 418 -2.83 -10.73 -4.02
CA ASN A 418 -1.54 -10.10 -4.28
C ASN A 418 -1.17 -10.02 -5.78
N VAL A 419 -1.99 -10.61 -6.66
CA VAL A 419 -1.72 -10.62 -8.11
C VAL A 419 -2.85 -9.89 -8.84
N PRO A 420 -2.56 -8.77 -9.53
CA PRO A 420 -3.57 -7.93 -10.17
C PRO A 420 -4.05 -8.57 -11.49
N VAL A 421 -4.70 -9.73 -11.40
CA VAL A 421 -5.24 -10.49 -12.53
C VAL A 421 -6.72 -10.77 -12.30
N LEU A 422 -7.55 -10.24 -13.20
CA LEU A 422 -8.98 -10.52 -13.27
C LEU A 422 -9.21 -11.83 -14.02
N ARG A 423 -10.00 -12.71 -13.41
CA ARG A 423 -10.54 -13.91 -14.02
C ARG A 423 -12.02 -13.64 -14.32
N ILE A 424 -12.38 -13.70 -15.58
CA ILE A 424 -13.78 -13.56 -16.02
C ILE A 424 -14.19 -14.91 -16.60
N SER A 425 -15.21 -15.52 -16.01
CA SER A 425 -15.76 -16.81 -16.43
C SER A 425 -17.26 -16.73 -16.65
N PHE A 426 -17.74 -17.39 -17.69
CA PHE A 426 -19.17 -17.44 -18.01
C PHE A 426 -19.61 -18.87 -18.32
N GLN A 427 -20.75 -19.24 -17.76
CA GLN A 427 -21.35 -20.56 -17.95
C GLN A 427 -22.54 -20.51 -18.90
N SER A 428 -22.49 -21.31 -19.97
CA SER A 428 -23.55 -21.37 -20.98
C SER A 428 -23.83 -22.79 -21.45
N PRO A 429 -25.09 -23.14 -21.78
CA PRO A 429 -25.40 -24.40 -22.47
C PRO A 429 -24.71 -24.54 -23.84
N VAL A 430 -24.28 -23.43 -24.44
CA VAL A 430 -23.57 -23.41 -25.72
C VAL A 430 -22.10 -23.02 -25.50
N PRO A 431 -21.14 -23.90 -25.82
CA PRO A 431 -19.71 -23.64 -25.55
C PRO A 431 -19.17 -22.44 -26.31
N GLN A 432 -19.63 -22.20 -27.55
CA GLN A 432 -19.23 -21.04 -28.33
C GLN A 432 -19.70 -19.72 -27.70
N LYS A 433 -20.92 -19.72 -27.15
CA LYS A 433 -21.53 -18.56 -26.48
C LYS A 433 -20.77 -18.19 -25.20
N ALA A 434 -20.28 -19.22 -24.49
CA ALA A 434 -19.41 -19.05 -23.33
C ALA A 434 -18.14 -18.26 -23.68
N ALA A 435 -17.42 -18.71 -24.72
CA ALA A 435 -16.16 -18.10 -25.17
C ALA A 435 -16.35 -16.70 -25.77
N ASP A 436 -17.34 -16.52 -26.65
CA ASP A 436 -17.57 -15.25 -27.33
C ASP A 436 -17.96 -14.14 -26.34
N LEU A 437 -18.74 -14.45 -25.29
CA LEU A 437 -19.09 -13.45 -24.27
C LEU A 437 -17.88 -12.95 -23.49
N VAL A 438 -17.10 -13.86 -22.91
CA VAL A 438 -15.96 -13.46 -22.06
C VAL A 438 -14.91 -12.69 -22.86
N ASN A 439 -14.69 -13.06 -24.13
CA ASN A 439 -13.79 -12.34 -25.03
C ASN A 439 -14.33 -10.96 -25.40
N ALA A 440 -15.60 -10.84 -25.78
CA ALA A 440 -16.22 -9.55 -26.08
C ALA A 440 -16.20 -8.61 -24.87
N LEU A 441 -16.52 -9.14 -23.67
CA LEU A 441 -16.46 -8.38 -22.42
C LEU A 441 -15.03 -7.92 -22.10
N SER A 442 -14.03 -8.77 -22.35
CA SER A 442 -12.62 -8.40 -22.17
C SER A 442 -12.20 -7.24 -23.08
N VAL A 443 -12.64 -7.28 -24.34
CA VAL A 443 -12.34 -6.21 -25.32
C VAL A 443 -13.03 -4.91 -24.93
N VAL A 444 -14.32 -4.98 -24.57
CA VAL A 444 -15.10 -3.81 -24.15
C VAL A 444 -14.52 -3.18 -22.88
N TYR A 445 -14.08 -3.99 -21.92
CA TYR A 445 -13.40 -3.50 -20.72
C TYR A 445 -12.12 -2.72 -21.06
N LEU A 446 -11.27 -3.29 -21.93
CA LEU A 446 -10.03 -2.62 -22.35
C LEU A 446 -10.30 -1.33 -23.14
N ASP A 447 -11.32 -1.32 -23.99
CA ASP A 447 -11.75 -0.13 -24.73
C ASP A 447 -12.26 0.97 -23.80
N ASP A 448 -13.06 0.60 -22.80
CA ASP A 448 -13.58 1.53 -21.79
C ASP A 448 -12.45 2.16 -20.97
N TYR A 449 -11.52 1.32 -20.49
CA TYR A 449 -10.33 1.77 -19.77
C TYR A 449 -9.49 2.78 -20.60
N LEU A 450 -9.22 2.46 -21.86
CA LEU A 450 -8.48 3.35 -22.75
C LEU A 450 -9.24 4.66 -22.98
N THR A 451 -10.54 4.58 -23.23
CA THR A 451 -11.39 5.76 -23.44
C THR A 451 -11.38 6.68 -22.23
N MET A 452 -11.53 6.13 -21.02
CA MET A 452 -11.48 6.90 -19.78
C MET A 452 -10.10 7.50 -19.53
N LYS A 453 -9.02 6.73 -19.77
CA LYS A 453 -7.64 7.22 -19.68
C LYS A 453 -7.40 8.41 -20.62
N TYR A 454 -7.78 8.30 -21.89
CA TYR A 454 -7.63 9.40 -22.85
C TYR A 454 -8.48 10.61 -22.48
N LYS A 455 -9.69 10.40 -21.94
CA LYS A 455 -10.55 11.50 -21.46
C LYS A 455 -9.87 12.30 -20.36
N VAL A 456 -9.35 11.64 -19.33
CA VAL A 456 -8.62 12.30 -18.22
C VAL A 456 -7.40 13.06 -18.74
N VAL A 457 -6.58 12.44 -19.60
CA VAL A 457 -5.39 13.07 -20.18
C VAL A 457 -5.74 14.27 -21.05
N ASN A 458 -6.78 14.18 -21.88
CA ASN A 458 -7.21 15.28 -22.74
C ASN A 458 -7.74 16.46 -21.93
N THR A 459 -8.59 16.22 -20.92
CA THR A 459 -9.11 17.28 -20.05
C THR A 459 -7.99 17.95 -19.24
N ALA A 460 -7.00 17.17 -18.76
CA ALA A 460 -5.83 17.73 -18.09
C ALA A 460 -5.00 18.62 -19.03
N ALA A 461 -4.74 18.16 -20.26
CA ALA A 461 -4.00 18.93 -21.26
C ALA A 461 -4.72 20.24 -21.63
N GLU A 462 -6.05 20.20 -21.79
CA GLU A 462 -6.87 21.40 -22.04
C GLU A 462 -6.79 22.38 -20.87
N THR A 463 -6.94 21.88 -19.63
CA THR A 463 -6.84 22.70 -18.42
C THR A 463 -5.46 23.34 -18.28
N ILE A 464 -4.37 22.58 -18.52
CA ILE A 464 -3.00 23.10 -18.51
C ILE A 464 -2.82 24.20 -19.57
N GLY A 465 -3.32 23.97 -20.79
CA GLY A 465 -3.26 24.95 -21.87
C GLY A 465 -3.96 26.27 -21.53
N GLU A 466 -5.11 26.22 -20.86
CA GLU A 466 -5.79 27.42 -20.35
C GLU A 466 -4.98 28.13 -19.26
N GLN A 467 -4.40 27.38 -18.32
CA GLN A 467 -3.55 27.96 -17.26
C GLN A 467 -2.31 28.63 -17.83
N ILE A 468 -1.67 28.04 -18.85
CA ILE A 468 -0.52 28.63 -19.53
C ILE A 468 -0.89 29.99 -20.14
N LYS A 469 -2.04 30.11 -20.81
CA LYS A 469 -2.51 31.40 -21.37
C LYS A 469 -2.74 32.46 -20.28
N ASN A 470 -3.24 32.05 -19.12
CA ASN A 470 -3.46 32.96 -17.99
C ASN A 470 -2.13 33.41 -17.38
N VAL A 471 -1.24 32.46 -17.07
CA VAL A 471 0.08 32.74 -16.50
C VAL A 471 0.94 33.55 -17.47
N GLN A 472 0.85 33.30 -18.78
CA GLN A 472 1.53 34.11 -19.79
C GLN A 472 1.13 35.58 -19.71
N ARG A 473 -0.17 35.88 -19.59
CA ARG A 473 -0.66 37.28 -19.46
C ARG A 473 -0.15 37.92 -18.17
N THR A 474 -0.17 37.19 -17.06
CA THR A 474 0.35 37.68 -15.78
C THR A 474 1.87 37.88 -15.82
N LEU A 475 2.60 36.98 -16.48
CA LEU A 475 4.05 37.08 -16.68
C LEU A 475 4.39 38.34 -17.47
N THR A 476 3.79 38.53 -18.65
CA THR A 476 3.97 39.75 -19.46
C THR A 476 3.63 41.00 -18.65
N HIS A 477 2.52 41.01 -17.91
CA HIS A 477 2.17 42.16 -17.07
C HIS A 477 3.21 42.44 -15.97
N SER A 478 3.75 41.40 -15.33
CA SER A 478 4.80 41.56 -14.32
C SER A 478 6.13 42.01 -14.93
N GLU A 479 6.45 41.55 -16.14
CA GLU A 479 7.61 41.97 -16.91
C GLU A 479 7.51 43.46 -17.26
N ASP A 480 6.39 43.89 -17.85
CA ASP A 480 6.09 45.29 -18.17
C ASP A 480 6.15 46.17 -16.91
N THR A 481 5.67 45.68 -15.77
CA THR A 481 5.69 46.43 -14.51
C THR A 481 7.11 46.63 -14.00
N VAL A 482 7.98 45.61 -14.11
CA VAL A 482 9.40 45.74 -13.77
C VAL A 482 10.08 46.72 -14.71
N GLU A 483 9.86 46.61 -16.02
CA GLU A 483 10.42 47.51 -17.03
C GLU A 483 10.00 48.97 -16.77
N GLN A 484 8.69 49.23 -16.66
CA GLN A 484 8.15 50.57 -16.37
C GLN A 484 8.70 51.14 -15.06
N TYR A 485 8.83 50.32 -14.01
CA TYR A 485 9.41 50.79 -12.76
C TYR A 485 10.89 51.18 -12.92
N ARG A 486 11.66 50.40 -13.68
CA ARG A 486 13.06 50.71 -13.98
C ARG A 486 13.17 52.00 -14.80
N ASP A 487 12.32 52.19 -15.80
CA ASP A 487 12.34 53.40 -16.62
C ASP A 487 11.92 54.64 -15.82
N LEU A 488 10.79 54.58 -15.10
CA LEU A 488 10.28 55.67 -14.28
C LEU A 488 11.25 56.10 -13.19
N LYS A 489 11.98 55.14 -12.60
CA LYS A 489 12.97 55.40 -11.56
C LYS A 489 14.39 55.46 -12.09
N ARG A 490 14.61 55.37 -13.41
CA ARG A 490 15.93 55.35 -14.08
C ARG A 490 16.91 54.37 -13.42
N ILE A 491 16.45 53.15 -13.16
CA ILE A 491 17.23 52.11 -12.50
C ILE A 491 17.95 51.27 -13.55
N VAL A 492 19.25 51.49 -13.68
CA VAL A 492 20.12 50.61 -14.47
C VAL A 492 20.68 49.52 -13.55
N ASN A 493 21.43 49.91 -12.52
CA ASN A 493 22.01 48.98 -11.56
C ASN A 493 22.17 49.62 -10.16
N ILE A 494 21.19 49.37 -9.29
CA ILE A 494 21.16 49.94 -7.92
C ILE A 494 22.43 49.61 -7.14
N LYS A 495 22.91 48.36 -7.19
CA LYS A 495 24.07 47.92 -6.39
C LYS A 495 25.33 48.65 -6.80
N GLN A 496 25.60 48.70 -8.10
CA GLN A 496 26.79 49.35 -8.65
C GLN A 496 26.77 50.88 -8.45
N GLU A 497 25.61 51.51 -8.63
CA GLU A 497 25.42 52.94 -8.32
C GLU A 497 25.71 53.21 -6.82
N THR A 498 25.16 52.39 -5.93
CA THR A 498 25.34 52.52 -4.47
C THR A 498 26.79 52.37 -4.05
N GLU A 499 27.50 51.36 -4.56
CA GLU A 499 28.93 51.17 -4.27
C GLU A 499 29.78 52.35 -4.75
N THR A 500 29.48 52.88 -5.94
CA THR A 500 30.18 54.04 -6.52
C THR A 500 29.97 55.29 -5.67
N ASP A 501 28.73 55.56 -5.25
CA ASP A 501 28.42 56.71 -4.41
C ASP A 501 29.00 56.59 -3.01
N LEU A 502 29.00 55.38 -2.42
CA LEU A 502 29.62 55.13 -1.11
C LEU A 502 31.12 55.36 -1.15
N HIS A 503 31.79 54.91 -2.23
CA HIS A 503 33.21 55.18 -2.44
C HIS A 503 33.49 56.68 -2.51
N LYS A 504 32.69 57.43 -3.27
CA LYS A 504 32.81 58.90 -3.39
C LYS A 504 32.61 59.61 -2.05
N VAL A 505 31.63 59.20 -1.26
CA VAL A 505 31.43 59.74 0.11
C VAL A 505 32.62 59.43 1.01
N SER A 506 33.16 58.21 0.94
CA SER A 506 34.36 57.82 1.68
C SER A 506 35.56 58.70 1.34
N GLU A 507 35.81 58.90 0.05
CA GLU A 507 36.91 59.75 -0.44
C GLU A 507 36.78 61.20 0.04
N LEU A 508 35.59 61.79 -0.07
CA LEU A 508 35.33 63.15 0.42
C LEU A 508 35.50 63.27 1.94
N ARG A 509 35.11 62.23 2.71
CA ARG A 509 35.31 62.20 4.17
C ARG A 509 36.79 62.13 4.54
N VAL A 510 37.60 61.38 3.79
CA VAL A 510 39.05 61.33 3.97
C VAL A 510 39.66 62.71 3.69
N GLN A 511 39.29 63.34 2.57
CA GLN A 511 39.74 64.70 2.26
C GLN A 511 39.35 65.71 3.35
N ARG A 512 38.12 65.64 3.87
CA ARG A 512 37.66 66.50 4.97
C ARG A 512 38.44 66.25 6.25
N ALA A 513 38.71 65.00 6.61
CA ALA A 513 39.46 64.65 7.81
C ALA A 513 40.88 65.23 7.77
N ASN A 514 41.57 65.07 6.64
CA ASN A 514 42.90 65.66 6.42
C ASN A 514 42.87 67.18 6.57
N LEU A 515 41.86 67.83 5.99
CA LEU A 515 41.71 69.28 6.01
C LEU A 515 41.34 69.81 7.41
N GLN A 516 40.52 69.07 8.17
CA GLN A 516 40.22 69.37 9.57
C GLN A 516 41.45 69.25 10.46
N MET A 517 42.32 68.27 10.21
CA MET A 517 43.60 68.13 10.92
C MET A 517 44.51 69.35 10.65
N SER A 518 44.62 69.79 9.39
CA SER A 518 45.35 71.02 9.05
C SER A 518 44.74 72.27 9.69
N LEU A 519 43.41 72.38 9.73
CA LEU A 519 42.71 73.49 10.36
C LEU A 519 42.93 73.53 11.88
N ALA A 520 42.92 72.36 12.55
CA ALA A 520 43.23 72.24 13.97
C ALA A 520 44.67 72.71 14.27
N ALA A 521 45.64 72.25 13.47
CA ALA A 521 47.03 72.70 13.59
C ALA A 521 47.17 74.23 13.39
N ALA A 522 46.48 74.80 12.40
CA ALA A 522 46.46 76.25 12.17
C ALA A 522 45.80 77.03 13.32
N ASN A 523 44.73 76.49 13.92
CA ASN A 523 44.07 77.08 15.08
C ASN A 523 44.95 77.10 16.32
N ASP A 524 45.63 75.99 16.61
CA ASP A 524 46.57 75.89 17.71
C ASP A 524 47.71 76.88 17.52
N LEU A 525 48.30 76.91 16.31
CA LEU A 525 49.37 77.83 15.98
C LEU A 525 48.93 79.29 16.12
N TYR A 526 47.75 79.65 15.61
CA TYR A 526 47.17 80.99 15.78
C TYR A 526 47.03 81.37 17.26
N LYS A 527 46.47 80.46 18.09
CA LYS A 527 46.28 80.67 19.53
C LYS A 527 47.60 80.88 20.25
N TYR A 528 48.63 80.10 19.92
CA TYR A 528 49.97 80.25 20.48
C TYR A 528 50.61 81.59 20.08
N MET A 529 50.56 81.95 18.78
CA MET A 529 51.12 83.20 18.26
C MET A 529 50.40 84.44 18.80
N SER A 530 49.08 84.38 18.98
CA SER A 530 48.29 85.49 19.53
C SER A 530 48.49 85.73 21.03
N SER A 531 49.14 84.81 21.75
CA SER A 531 49.37 84.93 23.20
C SER A 531 50.41 85.98 23.60
N GLY A 532 51.08 86.61 22.61
CA GLY A 532 52.00 87.74 22.83
C GLY A 532 53.32 87.36 23.51
N LYS A 533 53.61 86.07 23.69
CA LYS A 533 54.88 85.60 24.27
C LYS A 533 56.02 85.79 23.27
N ARG A 534 57.08 86.50 23.68
CA ARG A 534 58.25 86.81 22.84
C ARG A 534 59.04 85.57 22.35
N ASN A 535 58.85 84.41 23.00
CA ASN A 535 59.48 83.13 22.64
C ASN A 535 58.49 82.13 22.01
N ALA A 536 57.38 82.61 21.41
CA ALA A 536 56.29 81.76 20.93
C ALA A 536 56.73 80.64 19.95
N LEU A 537 57.77 80.86 19.14
CA LEU A 537 58.27 79.89 18.16
C LEU A 537 59.28 78.86 18.71
N GLU A 538 59.92 79.12 19.86
CA GLU A 538 60.81 78.14 20.51
C GLU A 538 60.01 77.02 21.20
N LEU A 539 58.74 77.29 21.54
CA LEU A 539 57.88 76.43 22.36
C LEU A 539 56.68 75.86 21.60
N ALA A 540 56.63 75.97 20.26
CA ALA A 540 55.51 75.52 19.45
C ALA A 540 55.73 74.08 18.94
N PRO A 541 55.13 73.05 19.59
CA PRO A 541 55.46 71.64 19.31
C PRO A 541 55.05 71.12 17.92
N ASN A 542 54.18 71.81 17.17
CA ASN A 542 53.53 71.26 15.96
C ASN A 542 53.60 72.15 14.69
N PHE A 543 54.59 73.04 14.55
CA PHE A 543 54.68 73.89 13.34
C PHE A 543 54.83 73.10 12.03
N GLU A 544 55.42 71.90 12.07
CA GLU A 544 55.62 71.04 10.88
C GLU A 544 54.33 70.56 10.21
N ALA A 545 53.20 70.53 10.94
CA ALA A 545 51.89 70.16 10.37
C ALA A 545 51.25 71.29 9.54
N PHE A 546 51.83 72.51 9.58
CA PHE A 546 51.37 73.67 8.87
C PHE A 546 52.19 73.87 7.59
N ASN A 547 51.71 73.28 6.49
CA ASN A 547 52.45 73.20 5.22
C ASN A 547 52.16 74.41 4.30
N ASP A 548 52.49 75.62 4.74
CA ASP A 548 52.44 76.83 3.91
C ASP A 548 53.86 77.35 3.62
N MET A 549 54.18 77.50 2.33
CA MET A 549 55.52 77.84 1.84
C MET A 549 55.96 79.23 2.32
N LEU A 550 55.07 80.22 2.27
CA LEU A 550 55.36 81.59 2.69
C LEU A 550 55.60 81.67 4.21
N SER A 551 54.77 80.98 4.98
CA SER A 551 54.89 80.96 6.44
C SER A 551 56.16 80.25 6.91
N THR A 552 56.63 79.23 6.19
CA THR A 552 57.89 78.54 6.47
C THR A 552 59.10 79.48 6.33
N ASP A 553 59.13 80.29 5.27
CA ASP A 553 60.18 81.29 5.04
C ASP A 553 60.15 82.39 6.11
N ILE A 554 58.96 82.85 6.51
CA ILE A 554 58.80 83.83 7.58
C ILE A 554 59.30 83.26 8.92
N VAL A 555 58.96 82.00 9.24
CA VAL A 555 59.44 81.32 10.46
C VAL A 555 60.95 81.18 10.49
N LYS A 556 61.58 80.84 9.37
CA LYS A 556 63.05 80.77 9.29
C LYS A 556 63.69 82.12 9.62
N LYS A 557 63.21 83.20 9.00
CA LYS A 557 63.68 84.57 9.28
C LYS A 557 63.46 84.99 10.73
N ILE A 558 62.33 84.61 11.33
CA ILE A 558 62.06 84.88 12.75
C ILE A 558 63.05 84.12 13.63
N LYS A 559 63.34 82.84 13.36
CA LYS A 559 64.33 82.06 14.10
C LYS A 559 65.74 82.67 14.00
N ASP A 560 66.14 83.09 12.81
CA ASP A 560 67.45 83.73 12.59
C ASP A 560 67.57 85.03 13.42
N LEU A 561 66.53 85.89 13.39
CA LEU A 561 66.49 87.13 14.17
C LEU A 561 66.36 86.87 15.69
N GLN A 562 65.69 85.79 16.12
CA GLN A 562 65.63 85.39 17.53
C GLN A 562 67.01 84.97 18.05
N ALA A 563 67.78 84.22 17.25
CA ALA A 563 69.16 83.87 17.58
C ALA A 563 70.06 85.10 17.63
N GLU A 564 69.97 86.00 16.65
CA GLU A 564 70.70 87.28 16.64
C GLU A 564 70.37 88.12 17.87
N ARG A 565 69.09 88.21 18.25
CA ARG A 565 68.65 88.88 19.47
C ARG A 565 69.23 88.24 20.73
N HIS A 566 69.26 86.91 20.80
CA HIS A 566 69.85 86.18 21.93
C HIS A 566 71.34 86.54 22.08
N ASP A 567 72.10 86.52 20.99
CA ASP A 567 73.51 86.89 20.96
C ASP A 567 73.76 88.34 21.37
N LEU A 568 72.91 89.28 20.92
CA LEU A 568 72.99 90.69 21.30
C LEU A 568 72.73 90.88 22.81
N LEU A 569 71.79 90.15 23.40
CA LEU A 569 71.46 90.22 24.83
C LEU A 569 72.56 89.64 25.75
N LEU A 570 73.51 88.87 25.21
CA LEU A 570 74.70 88.45 25.95
C LEU A 570 75.69 89.61 26.17
N ARG A 571 75.59 90.68 25.36
CA ARG A 571 76.55 91.80 25.33
C ARG A 571 75.92 93.15 25.66
N PHE A 572 74.63 93.33 25.36
CA PHE A 572 73.91 94.59 25.48
C PHE A 572 72.65 94.44 26.35
N THR A 573 72.19 95.55 26.92
CA THR A 573 70.93 95.58 27.67
C THR A 573 69.73 95.59 26.72
N PRO A 574 68.53 95.20 27.20
CA PRO A 574 67.31 95.25 26.39
C PRO A 574 66.94 96.64 25.83
N GLU A 575 67.54 97.70 26.35
CA GLU A 575 67.24 99.09 25.96
C GLU A 575 68.16 99.63 24.85
N ASP A 576 69.19 98.88 24.46
CA ASP A 576 70.15 99.24 23.41
C ASP A 576 69.46 99.36 22.03
N GLU A 577 69.91 100.30 21.20
CA GLU A 577 69.35 100.57 19.88
C GLU A 577 69.43 99.34 18.95
N SER A 578 70.50 98.55 19.07
CA SER A 578 70.72 97.34 18.27
C SER A 578 69.71 96.24 18.61
N VAL A 579 69.38 96.10 19.91
CA VAL A 579 68.36 95.15 20.39
C VAL A 579 66.96 95.62 19.99
N LYS A 580 66.67 96.92 20.12
CA LYS A 580 65.39 97.52 19.71
C LYS A 580 65.12 97.37 18.21
N ALA A 581 66.14 97.53 17.36
CA ALA A 581 66.00 97.34 15.92
C ALA A 581 65.62 95.90 15.55
N VAL A 582 66.20 94.90 16.21
CA VAL A 582 65.83 93.49 16.02
C VAL A 582 64.44 93.21 16.59
N ASP A 583 64.08 93.77 17.74
CA ASP A 583 62.74 93.67 18.34
C ASP A 583 61.65 94.22 17.41
N MET A 584 61.89 95.36 16.74
CA MET A 584 60.96 95.92 15.75
C MET A 584 60.79 94.99 14.53
N LYS A 585 61.88 94.46 13.97
CA LYS A 585 61.83 93.51 12.84
C LYS A 585 61.08 92.22 13.23
N LEU A 586 61.31 91.72 14.45
CA LEU A 586 60.59 90.57 14.99
C LEU A 586 59.09 90.87 15.15
N ALA A 587 58.71 92.06 15.61
CA ALA A 587 57.31 92.47 15.74
C ALA A 587 56.60 92.49 14.37
N ASP A 588 57.23 93.07 13.34
CA ASP A 588 56.67 93.14 11.97
C ASP A 588 56.49 91.74 11.36
N LEU A 589 57.51 90.89 11.44
CA LEU A 589 57.44 89.52 10.92
C LEU A 589 56.42 88.65 11.66
N ASN A 590 56.30 88.82 12.99
CA ASN A 590 55.26 88.14 13.77
C ASN A 590 53.86 88.61 13.35
N GLY A 591 53.68 89.90 13.06
CA GLY A 591 52.43 90.46 12.52
C GLY A 591 52.05 89.85 11.16
N TYR A 592 53.02 89.78 10.22
CA TYR A 592 52.80 89.14 8.93
C TYR A 592 52.51 87.64 9.03
N LEU A 593 53.22 86.92 9.89
CA LEU A 593 52.98 85.50 10.12
C LEU A 593 51.58 85.26 10.70
N LEU A 594 51.16 86.07 11.67
CA LEU A 594 49.84 85.96 12.29
C LEU A 594 48.72 86.18 11.25
N GLU A 595 48.86 87.17 10.37
CA GLU A 595 47.91 87.42 9.29
C GLU A 595 47.91 86.29 8.24
N SER A 596 49.08 85.72 7.92
CA SER A 596 49.18 84.55 7.03
C SER A 596 48.49 83.31 7.61
N ILE A 597 48.70 83.02 8.90
CA ILE A 597 48.02 81.92 9.61
C ILE A 597 46.51 82.17 9.64
N ARG A 598 46.08 83.40 9.89
CA ARG A 598 44.66 83.79 9.86
C ARG A 598 44.05 83.52 8.47
N ASN A 599 44.69 83.99 7.40
CA ASN A 599 44.23 83.78 6.03
C ASN A 599 44.19 82.29 5.66
N THR A 600 45.20 81.52 6.07
CA THR A 600 45.24 80.07 5.85
C THR A 600 44.11 79.37 6.59
N ARG A 601 43.84 79.75 7.85
CA ARG A 601 42.71 79.24 8.63
C ARG A 601 41.38 79.55 7.96
N GLU A 602 41.17 80.77 7.48
CA GLU A 602 39.95 81.15 6.77
C GLU A 602 39.78 80.33 5.48
N ASN A 603 40.84 80.14 4.69
CA ASN A 603 40.82 79.31 3.48
C ASN A 603 40.48 77.84 3.78
N LEU A 604 41.13 77.25 4.78
CA LEU A 604 40.83 75.89 5.24
C LEU A 604 39.39 75.78 5.75
N THR A 605 38.87 76.79 6.44
CA THR A 605 37.47 76.78 6.90
C THR A 605 36.49 76.77 5.71
N VAL A 606 36.73 77.60 4.68
CA VAL A 606 35.92 77.64 3.46
C VAL A 606 35.93 76.29 2.75
N LYS A 607 37.12 75.69 2.55
CA LYS A 607 37.26 74.36 1.93
C LYS A 607 36.58 73.25 2.75
N SER A 608 36.62 73.33 4.08
CA SER A 608 35.90 72.37 4.94
C SER A 608 34.40 72.45 4.70
N HIS A 609 33.83 73.66 4.65
CA HIS A 609 32.41 73.85 4.38
C HIS A 609 32.02 73.42 2.97
N GLU A 610 32.89 73.58 1.96
CA GLU A 610 32.68 73.04 0.62
C GLU A 610 32.62 71.52 0.62
N LEU A 611 33.55 70.86 1.29
CA LEU A 611 33.54 69.39 1.44
C LEU A 611 32.32 68.91 2.21
N ASP A 612 31.90 69.61 3.27
CA ASP A 612 30.67 69.28 4.00
C ASP A 612 29.42 69.37 3.09
N ARG A 613 29.33 70.40 2.26
CA ARG A 613 28.27 70.52 1.25
C ARG A 613 28.34 69.41 0.21
N ALA A 614 29.54 69.07 -0.28
CA ALA A 614 29.73 68.00 -1.26
C ALA A 614 29.37 66.63 -0.69
N ILE A 615 29.72 66.35 0.57
CA ILE A 615 29.33 65.13 1.29
C ILE A 615 27.81 65.08 1.45
N ALA A 616 27.18 66.17 1.91
CA ALA A 616 25.73 66.22 2.07
C ALA A 616 24.98 66.01 0.73
N GLN A 617 25.48 66.61 -0.35
CA GLN A 617 24.94 66.43 -1.70
C GLN A 617 25.09 64.99 -2.18
N ALA A 618 26.27 64.38 -2.01
CA ALA A 618 26.51 62.99 -2.36
C ALA A 618 25.66 62.03 -1.51
N GLN A 619 25.46 62.34 -0.22
CA GLN A 619 24.58 61.56 0.66
C GLN A 619 23.10 61.69 0.27
N GLY A 620 22.71 62.80 -0.36
CA GLY A 620 21.38 62.99 -0.91
C GLY A 620 20.99 61.92 -1.94
N ALA A 621 21.95 61.32 -2.65
CA ALA A 621 21.71 60.26 -3.62
C ALA A 621 21.14 58.97 -3.00
N PHE A 622 21.39 58.72 -1.70
CA PHE A 622 20.87 57.54 -0.99
C PHE A 622 19.44 57.72 -0.46
N VAL A 623 18.89 58.94 -0.52
CA VAL A 623 17.55 59.22 -0.01
C VAL A 623 16.51 58.50 -0.88
N GLY A 624 15.73 57.62 -0.25
CA GLY A 624 14.74 56.79 -0.93
C GLY A 624 15.31 55.56 -1.66
N LEU A 625 16.63 55.33 -1.60
CA LEU A 625 17.28 54.14 -2.14
C LEU A 625 16.70 52.84 -1.56
N PRO A 626 16.52 52.68 -0.22
CA PRO A 626 15.94 51.45 0.33
C PRO A 626 14.53 51.18 -0.17
N THR A 627 13.72 52.22 -0.37
CA THR A 627 12.37 52.09 -0.91
C THR A 627 12.39 51.67 -2.38
N ARG A 628 13.32 52.23 -3.18
CA ARG A 628 13.50 51.83 -4.59
C ARG A 628 13.93 50.37 -4.69
N GLU A 629 14.90 49.95 -3.89
CA GLU A 629 15.41 48.58 -3.86
C GLU A 629 14.34 47.59 -3.39
N LYS A 630 13.63 47.91 -2.30
CA LYS A 630 12.53 47.09 -1.79
C LYS A 630 11.46 46.88 -2.86
N ASN A 631 10.98 47.97 -3.48
CA ASN A 631 9.91 47.89 -4.47
C ASN A 631 10.35 47.11 -5.72
N LEU A 632 11.57 47.36 -6.23
CA LEU A 632 12.12 46.58 -7.34
C LEU A 632 12.20 45.09 -6.98
N THR A 633 12.65 44.75 -5.77
CA THR A 633 12.75 43.36 -5.32
C THR A 633 11.39 42.66 -5.26
N ILE A 634 10.35 43.36 -4.81
CA ILE A 634 8.97 42.82 -4.80
C ILE A 634 8.52 42.53 -6.23
N LEU A 635 8.66 43.49 -7.14
CA LEU A 635 8.27 43.33 -8.54
C LEU A 635 9.07 42.21 -9.24
N GLN A 636 10.37 42.10 -8.96
CA GLN A 636 11.22 41.02 -9.48
C GLN A 636 10.81 39.65 -8.92
N ARG A 637 10.41 39.57 -7.66
CA ARG A 637 9.92 38.32 -7.07
C ARG A 637 8.64 37.85 -7.73
N ASP A 638 7.71 38.78 -8.01
CA ASP A 638 6.46 38.47 -8.71
C ASP A 638 6.75 38.00 -10.15
N PHE A 639 7.62 38.68 -10.88
CA PHE A 639 8.08 38.26 -12.21
C PHE A 639 8.72 36.85 -12.18
N GLN A 640 9.67 36.61 -11.28
CA GLN A 640 10.35 35.30 -11.16
C GLN A 640 9.39 34.18 -10.76
N LEU A 641 8.39 34.46 -9.92
CA LEU A 641 7.37 33.48 -9.57
C LEU A 641 6.53 33.10 -10.79
N ASN A 642 6.11 34.08 -11.58
CA ASN A 642 5.33 33.86 -12.80
C ASN A 642 6.16 33.12 -13.86
N GLU A 643 7.45 33.46 -14.01
CA GLU A 643 8.37 32.79 -14.94
C GLU A 643 8.55 31.31 -14.57
N LYS A 644 8.76 31.02 -13.27
CA LYS A 644 8.86 29.64 -12.77
C LYS A 644 7.56 28.88 -12.97
N LEU A 645 6.42 29.50 -12.68
CA LEU A 645 5.11 28.87 -12.88
C LEU A 645 4.84 28.59 -14.35
N TYR A 646 5.17 29.53 -15.24
CA TYR A 646 5.06 29.36 -16.69
C TYR A 646 5.89 28.18 -17.18
N THR A 647 7.17 28.13 -16.78
CA THR A 647 8.10 27.06 -17.14
C THR A 647 7.60 25.71 -16.63
N PHE A 648 7.17 25.64 -15.36
CA PHE A 648 6.60 24.43 -14.77
C PHE A 648 5.35 23.94 -15.52
N LEU A 649 4.43 24.84 -15.87
CA LEU A 649 3.24 24.45 -16.63
C LEU A 649 3.60 23.97 -18.05
N ARG A 650 4.60 24.59 -18.69
CA ARG A 650 5.08 24.17 -20.01
C ARG A 650 5.74 22.80 -19.99
N GLU A 651 6.49 22.48 -18.95
CA GLU A 651 6.99 21.13 -18.69
C GLU A 651 5.84 20.13 -18.54
N LYS A 652 4.81 20.48 -17.75
CA LYS A 652 3.63 19.63 -17.54
C LYS A 652 2.80 19.43 -18.81
N GLU A 653 2.66 20.46 -19.64
CA GLU A 653 2.02 20.36 -20.96
C GLU A 653 2.77 19.38 -21.86
N THR A 654 4.11 19.47 -21.89
CA THR A 654 4.96 18.57 -22.68
C THR A 654 4.82 17.12 -22.20
N GLU A 655 4.82 16.91 -20.88
CA GLU A 655 4.60 15.60 -20.27
C GLU A 655 3.21 15.02 -20.63
N ALA A 656 2.16 15.83 -20.57
CA ALA A 656 0.80 15.43 -20.97
C ALA A 656 0.71 15.12 -22.48
N ALA A 657 1.40 15.88 -23.32
CA ALA A 657 1.47 15.63 -24.77
C ALA A 657 2.18 14.30 -25.07
N ILE A 658 3.26 13.99 -24.36
CA ILE A 658 3.95 12.69 -24.46
C ILE A 658 3.02 11.56 -24.00
N ALA A 659 2.32 11.74 -22.88
CA ALA A 659 1.34 10.78 -22.35
C ALA A 659 0.27 10.43 -23.40
N LYS A 660 -0.26 11.46 -24.06
CA LYS A 660 -1.25 11.33 -25.13
C LYS A 660 -0.72 10.58 -26.34
N SER A 661 0.58 10.72 -26.65
CA SER A 661 1.23 10.08 -27.80
C SER A 661 1.66 8.63 -27.57
N SER A 662 1.59 8.12 -26.33
CA SER A 662 1.99 6.75 -25.98
C SER A 662 0.79 5.83 -25.80
N PRO A 663 0.42 5.01 -26.81
CA PRO A 663 -0.80 4.21 -26.81
C PRO A 663 -0.71 2.92 -25.96
N THR A 664 0.27 2.80 -25.07
CA THR A 664 0.43 1.56 -24.29
C THR A 664 -0.67 1.43 -23.23
N SER A 665 -1.55 0.45 -23.45
CA SER A 665 -2.39 -0.12 -22.39
C SER A 665 -1.54 -1.03 -21.53
N TYR A 666 -1.53 -0.77 -20.22
CA TYR A 666 -0.87 -1.65 -19.25
C TYR A 666 -1.82 -2.76 -18.79
N HIS A 667 -3.13 -2.61 -19.05
CA HIS A 667 -4.10 -3.71 -19.00
C HIS A 667 -3.97 -4.55 -20.29
N ARG A 668 -3.89 -5.87 -20.14
CA ARG A 668 -3.72 -6.78 -21.28
C ARG A 668 -4.42 -8.12 -21.03
N ILE A 669 -5.07 -8.64 -22.06
CA ILE A 669 -5.56 -10.02 -22.09
C ILE A 669 -4.34 -10.96 -22.12
N ILE A 670 -4.19 -11.77 -21.08
CA ILE A 670 -3.09 -12.75 -20.95
C ILE A 670 -3.54 -14.17 -21.30
N ALA A 671 -4.84 -14.45 -21.26
CA ALA A 671 -5.43 -15.68 -21.75
C ALA A 671 -6.83 -15.39 -22.31
N GLU A 672 -7.07 -15.73 -23.57
CA GLU A 672 -8.38 -15.63 -24.19
C GLU A 672 -9.30 -16.77 -23.75
N GLY A 673 -10.61 -16.51 -23.75
CA GLY A 673 -11.64 -17.52 -23.54
C GLY A 673 -11.67 -18.52 -24.69
N LEU A 674 -11.26 -19.75 -24.43
CA LEU A 674 -11.32 -20.85 -25.38
C LEU A 674 -12.72 -21.48 -25.42
N VAL A 675 -13.06 -22.13 -26.53
CA VAL A 675 -14.30 -22.91 -26.65
C VAL A 675 -14.11 -24.24 -25.90
N PRO A 676 -14.81 -24.47 -24.78
CA PRO A 676 -14.65 -25.67 -23.98
C PRO A 676 -15.20 -26.91 -24.70
N VAL A 677 -14.46 -28.02 -24.63
CA VAL A 677 -14.84 -29.32 -25.23
C VAL A 677 -15.66 -30.16 -24.25
N GLU A 678 -15.39 -30.04 -22.95
CA GLU A 678 -16.06 -30.78 -21.89
C GLU A 678 -16.99 -29.87 -21.08
N PRO A 679 -18.15 -30.39 -20.62
CA PRO A 679 -19.06 -29.61 -19.79
C PRO A 679 -18.49 -29.42 -18.38
N ALA A 680 -18.59 -28.19 -17.86
CA ALA A 680 -18.23 -27.86 -16.49
C ALA A 680 -19.24 -28.47 -15.49
N SER A 681 -20.53 -28.50 -15.83
CA SER A 681 -21.55 -29.17 -15.01
C SER A 681 -22.64 -29.85 -15.87
N PRO A 682 -23.29 -30.92 -15.37
CA PRO A 682 -22.97 -31.65 -14.14
C PRO A 682 -21.72 -32.55 -14.28
N HIS A 683 -20.90 -32.62 -13.23
CA HIS A 683 -19.72 -33.50 -13.18
C HIS A 683 -20.15 -34.97 -13.15
N ARG A 684 -20.09 -35.64 -14.32
CA ARG A 684 -20.60 -37.02 -14.51
C ARG A 684 -20.04 -38.01 -13.49
N THR A 685 -18.74 -37.96 -13.22
CA THR A 685 -18.06 -38.83 -12.25
C THR A 685 -18.57 -38.60 -10.84
N PHE A 686 -18.65 -37.34 -10.42
CA PHE A 686 -19.14 -36.94 -9.10
C PHE A 686 -20.59 -37.39 -8.88
N VAL A 687 -21.49 -37.13 -9.83
CA VAL A 687 -22.91 -37.51 -9.73
C VAL A 687 -23.08 -39.02 -9.61
N LEU A 688 -22.35 -39.82 -10.41
CA LEU A 688 -22.43 -41.28 -10.35
C LEU A 688 -21.87 -41.85 -9.05
N VAL A 689 -20.76 -41.30 -8.54
CA VAL A 689 -20.18 -41.73 -7.26
C VAL A 689 -21.12 -41.40 -6.11
N LEU A 690 -21.67 -40.17 -6.08
CA LEU A 690 -22.59 -39.73 -5.04
C LEU A 690 -23.88 -40.57 -5.06
N ALA A 691 -24.45 -40.83 -6.24
CA ALA A 691 -25.63 -41.67 -6.38
C ALA A 691 -25.37 -43.12 -5.95
N GLY A 692 -24.20 -43.68 -6.30
CA GLY A 692 -23.80 -45.01 -5.84
C GLY A 692 -23.67 -45.09 -4.32
N PHE A 693 -23.04 -44.08 -3.71
CA PHE A 693 -22.90 -43.98 -2.26
C PHE A 693 -24.24 -43.83 -1.53
N LEU A 694 -25.12 -42.93 -2.00
CA LEU A 694 -26.47 -42.77 -1.44
C LEU A 694 -27.31 -44.04 -1.61
N GLY A 695 -27.23 -44.71 -2.77
CA GLY A 695 -27.93 -45.97 -3.01
C GLY A 695 -27.45 -47.08 -2.07
N LEU A 696 -26.15 -47.12 -1.77
CA LEU A 696 -25.58 -48.03 -0.77
C LEU A 696 -26.07 -47.71 0.64
N LEU A 697 -26.06 -46.44 1.06
CA LEU A 697 -26.56 -46.02 2.38
C LEU A 697 -28.03 -46.38 2.56
N VAL A 698 -28.89 -46.02 1.60
CA VAL A 698 -30.32 -46.33 1.64
C VAL A 698 -30.54 -47.85 1.68
N GLY A 699 -29.80 -48.61 0.88
CA GLY A 699 -29.84 -50.06 0.90
C GLY A 699 -29.47 -50.65 2.27
N THR A 700 -28.40 -50.15 2.89
CA THR A 700 -27.98 -50.62 4.22
C THR A 700 -29.01 -50.28 5.31
N ALA A 701 -29.55 -49.06 5.30
CA ALA A 701 -30.58 -48.66 6.26
C ALA A 701 -31.87 -49.49 6.12
N LEU A 702 -32.28 -49.77 4.88
CA LEU A 702 -33.47 -50.55 4.59
C LEU A 702 -33.31 -52.03 5.00
N VAL A 703 -32.11 -52.59 4.86
CA VAL A 703 -31.78 -53.92 5.38
C VAL A 703 -31.87 -53.96 6.91
N TYR A 704 -31.33 -52.96 7.62
CA TYR A 704 -31.42 -52.88 9.08
C TYR A 704 -32.84 -52.64 9.60
N LEU A 705 -33.71 -52.02 8.81
CA LEU A 705 -35.11 -51.79 9.16
C LEU A 705 -35.97 -53.06 8.95
N LEU A 706 -35.56 -53.94 8.03
CA LEU A 706 -36.24 -55.21 7.71
C LEU A 706 -35.72 -56.41 8.53
N SER A 707 -34.59 -56.28 9.20
CA SER A 707 -33.93 -57.32 10.02
C SER A 707 -34.13 -57.09 11.50
#